data_AF-A0A498J1K4-F1
#
_entry.id   AF-A0A498J1K4-F1
#
_cell.length_a   1.000
_cell.length_b   1.000
_cell.length_c   1.000
_cell.angle_alpha   90.00
_cell.angle_beta   90.00
_cell.angle_gamma   90.00
#
_symmetry.space_group_name_H-M   'P 1'
#
loop_
_entity.id
_entity.type
_entity.pdbx_description
1 polymer ?
#
loop_
_entity_poly.entity_id
_entity_poly.type
_entity_poly.pdbx_seq_one_letter_code
_entity_poly.pdbx_strand_id
1 'polypeptide(L)'
;MAAFLIVLLTSLLALTTLPAAESRLYTNYYQKSCPRFAQIVQDTVTNKQIMNPTTAAATPRLFFHDCLANGCDASILLSSTPFNKAKEKLGVLGIQTGRRGEIRHRTEKQELLAVHQIINWSIPANGLLFRLTSTFLVENTLIYSSKVKRLSSIILDGRYLQLSDVRIPLIFVRNTGSRIISHFGIMSAQVVFVLLLFALTNIYTKDIDIGSVDRSSRKAIYFNRSFKHVCYYSWMLFAYTLHLTLLQFFFGDHDRISTAGLELANELVTSPPLHQSWDAVLDQMQKLPPAADPNQKMALDISETKHSNTTIISILTSPVTLHDQQTMVSSLTLKNADFSLFEFLCGKNIPSFSVNELAINFFKLNLTNLDIWRKKLVEMLESSKSSRIVITGHSFGGAVATLFTLWLLQSLDLSKVKRPLCITFGSPLVGDEYFRQCVLEFSTWSSCFLNVASINDPVPKVFVTSQGSGYKPFGTFLLCSSLGGSCIEDADAILQLLVETSSQCVQNPVPNSGTQLFDYGKILKDLKTKALYRDVFELVEEDRVPLKAGIKTQLAAILGVLSSQQQQTNIEFESLIKKMVTHERKLAIQKTKVYSSFLKLNEIKKYMANIEWYKKESKDMGIGYYDKYRNKRYTSDITAEEYKKKLFNYWHDMVMEAANKPQTEGTAMRVRFLFAGTNYRRMIEPLHIAEYYKEGGKNYVGERPPHFVLLEQWFKEDEKKKKEKREREERENPQLRSASKSNSKAKSVVSSLNDDSCFWVHVEEALILCDELASNPDAKQKLIEFEHYVLDTLENFAVTPDIFLAQSSFMQWWNKYKGIVGSSYSSKLTDVMRRRTYLKYADGVSLSMAAFLIVLLTSLLALTTLPAAESRLYINYYQKSCPRFAQIVQDTVTNKQIMNPTTAAATLRLFFHDCLANGCDASILLSSTPFNKAERDADINLSLPGDAFDVVVRAKTALELACPNTVSCADILAVATRNLVTMMGGPFYIVPLGRRDGRFSKASAVEGNLPRPAMSISQLIQVFGSRGFSVQEMVALSGAHTIGFSHCSEFSSAIYNYSKSAQSDPSYNPRFASGLQQACADFKKNPTLSVFNDVMTPNKFDNVYFQNLPKGLGVLKSDHALFDDARTRPFVELYANDQNRFFGDFAKAMEKLGVLGIQTGRRGEIRHRCDKSNY
;
A
#
# COMPACT_ATOMS: atom_id res chain seq x y z
N MET A 1 -39.64 -35.94 30.64
CA MET A 1 -38.17 -35.77 30.53
C MET A 1 -37.47 -35.32 31.82
N ALA A 2 -38.13 -35.28 32.99
CA ALA A 2 -37.45 -34.94 34.25
C ALA A 2 -36.64 -36.10 34.89
N ALA A 3 -36.81 -37.34 34.41
CA ALA A 3 -36.20 -38.55 35.00
C ALA A 3 -34.76 -38.84 34.54
N PHE A 4 -34.29 -38.28 33.42
CA PHE A 4 -32.96 -38.59 32.87
C PHE A 4 -31.83 -37.71 33.42
N LEU A 5 -32.15 -36.56 34.04
CA LEU A 5 -31.16 -35.70 34.73
C LEU A 5 -30.83 -36.18 36.16
N ILE A 6 -31.64 -37.05 36.74
CA ILE A 6 -31.52 -37.49 38.15
C ILE A 6 -30.43 -38.55 38.33
N VAL A 7 -30.05 -39.28 37.28
CA VAL A 7 -29.08 -40.41 37.34
C VAL A 7 -27.62 -39.96 37.23
N LEU A 8 -27.35 -38.78 36.66
CA LEU A 8 -25.98 -38.30 36.37
C LEU A 8 -25.40 -37.33 37.41
N LEU A 9 -26.16 -36.99 38.46
CA LEU A 9 -25.79 -35.99 39.48
C LEU A 9 -25.44 -36.57 40.85
N THR A 10 -25.49 -37.90 41.03
CA THR A 10 -25.28 -38.58 42.33
C THR A 10 -24.18 -39.64 42.31
N SER A 11 -23.21 -39.55 41.39
CA SER A 11 -22.01 -40.40 41.34
C SER A 11 -20.88 -39.70 40.60
N LEU A 12 -19.73 -39.33 41.19
CA LEU A 12 -19.22 -39.49 42.56
C LEU A 12 -18.53 -38.17 42.97
N LEU A 13 -18.81 -37.64 44.16
CA LEU A 13 -18.06 -36.52 44.73
C LEU A 13 -18.04 -36.64 46.27
N ALA A 14 -17.12 -37.45 46.81
CA ALA A 14 -16.60 -37.38 48.20
C ALA A 14 -15.63 -38.54 48.51
N LEU A 15 -14.36 -38.23 48.82
CA LEU A 15 -13.56 -38.96 49.83
C LEU A 15 -12.33 -38.13 50.26
N THR A 16 -11.97 -38.25 51.54
CA THR A 16 -11.20 -37.29 52.35
C THR A 16 -10.34 -38.04 53.39
N THR A 17 -9.17 -37.58 53.87
CA THR A 17 -8.38 -36.34 53.70
C THR A 17 -6.97 -36.53 54.31
N LEU A 18 -5.98 -35.71 53.89
CA LEU A 18 -4.74 -35.38 54.63
C LEU A 18 -3.70 -36.53 54.85
N PRO A 19 -2.43 -36.25 55.25
CA PRO A 19 -1.60 -35.04 55.11
C PRO A 19 -0.21 -35.29 54.46
N ALA A 20 0.66 -34.25 54.47
CA ALA A 20 1.95 -34.15 53.78
C ALA A 20 3.14 -34.96 54.38
N ALA A 21 4.14 -35.31 53.54
CA ALA A 21 5.55 -34.85 53.66
C ALA A 21 6.50 -35.47 52.60
N GLU A 22 7.71 -34.88 52.51
CA GLU A 22 8.96 -35.38 51.92
C GLU A 22 9.19 -35.35 50.39
N SER A 23 10.47 -35.56 50.02
CA SER A 23 11.17 -34.82 48.97
C SER A 23 11.93 -35.69 47.97
N ARG A 24 12.24 -35.12 46.80
CA ARG A 24 13.39 -35.43 45.90
C ARG A 24 13.83 -36.90 45.80
N LEU A 25 13.72 -37.50 44.60
CA LEU A 25 14.88 -37.95 43.78
C LEU A 25 14.50 -38.81 42.55
N TYR A 26 15.50 -38.98 41.67
CA TYR A 26 15.67 -39.98 40.59
C TYR A 26 14.92 -39.87 39.26
N THR A 27 15.52 -39.03 38.41
CA THR A 27 15.77 -39.23 36.98
C THR A 27 16.31 -40.62 36.57
N ASN A 28 16.04 -40.96 35.30
CA ASN A 28 16.84 -41.76 34.34
C ASN A 28 16.96 -43.30 34.46
N TYR A 29 16.38 -44.00 33.46
CA TYR A 29 17.05 -44.87 32.45
C TYR A 29 15.97 -45.48 31.50
N TYR A 30 16.20 -45.88 30.24
CA TYR A 30 17.44 -46.10 29.45
C TYR A 30 17.33 -45.69 27.97
N GLN A 31 18.43 -45.15 27.42
CA GLN A 31 18.75 -45.20 25.98
C GLN A 31 19.23 -46.61 25.58
N LYS A 32 18.93 -47.05 24.36
CA LYS A 32 19.75 -47.96 23.53
C LYS A 32 19.24 -47.81 22.09
N SER A 33 20.04 -47.57 21.04
CA SER A 33 21.50 -47.54 20.86
C SER A 33 21.86 -46.45 19.81
N CYS A 34 23.08 -45.96 19.61
CA CYS A 34 24.40 -46.60 19.72
C CYS A 34 25.50 -45.69 20.32
N PRO A 35 26.66 -46.26 20.73
CA PRO A 35 27.57 -45.62 21.67
C PRO A 35 28.95 -45.25 21.08
N ARG A 36 29.48 -44.06 21.44
CA ARG A 36 30.96 -43.81 21.49
C ARG A 36 31.41 -42.50 22.16
N PHE A 37 30.51 -41.59 22.51
CA PHE A 37 30.88 -40.24 23.00
C PHE A 37 30.99 -40.11 24.53
N ALA A 38 30.59 -41.13 25.30
CA ALA A 38 30.48 -41.07 26.76
C ALA A 38 31.76 -41.46 27.53
N GLN A 39 32.89 -41.70 26.85
CA GLN A 39 34.11 -42.25 27.47
C GLN A 39 35.33 -41.30 27.42
N ILE A 40 35.11 -40.01 27.15
CA ILE A 40 36.18 -38.98 27.15
C ILE A 40 35.91 -37.88 28.19
N VAL A 41 34.63 -37.60 28.50
CA VAL A 41 34.25 -36.51 29.42
C VAL A 41 34.42 -36.87 30.90
N GLN A 42 34.58 -38.15 31.23
CA GLN A 42 34.64 -38.64 32.61
C GLN A 42 36.04 -38.51 33.26
N ASP A 43 37.09 -38.25 32.47
CA ASP A 43 38.49 -38.29 32.94
C ASP A 43 39.11 -36.91 33.23
N THR A 44 38.39 -35.80 33.01
CA THR A 44 39.00 -34.44 33.04
C THR A 44 38.54 -33.54 34.20
N VAL A 45 37.63 -33.97 35.08
CA VAL A 45 37.14 -33.14 36.21
C VAL A 45 37.21 -33.87 37.56
N THR A 46 38.41 -34.35 37.88
CA THR A 46 38.82 -34.71 39.25
C THR A 46 40.15 -34.05 39.60
N ASN A 47 40.19 -32.72 39.67
CA ASN A 47 41.01 -32.06 40.69
C ASN A 47 40.53 -30.68 41.15
N LYS A 48 40.47 -30.59 42.48
CA LYS A 48 40.49 -29.45 43.42
C LYS A 48 41.50 -28.34 43.03
N GLN A 49 41.48 -27.09 43.53
CA GLN A 49 40.71 -26.40 44.59
C GLN A 49 40.91 -24.86 44.53
N ILE A 50 39.95 -24.08 45.05
CA ILE A 50 40.08 -22.85 45.88
C ILE A 50 41.16 -21.79 45.54
N MET A 51 40.74 -20.55 45.20
CA MET A 51 40.93 -19.33 46.03
C MET A 51 40.14 -18.12 45.48
N ASN A 52 39.99 -17.08 46.31
CA ASN A 52 39.18 -15.86 46.14
C ASN A 52 40.04 -14.67 46.67
N PRO A 53 39.59 -13.39 46.71
CA PRO A 53 39.34 -12.44 45.60
C PRO A 53 40.14 -11.11 45.75
N THR A 54 40.37 -10.33 44.66
CA THR A 54 40.61 -8.86 44.77
C THR A 54 40.51 -8.07 43.46
N THR A 55 39.80 -6.92 43.54
CA THR A 55 39.99 -5.57 42.96
C THR A 55 40.73 -5.28 41.63
N ALA A 56 40.35 -4.12 41.05
CA ALA A 56 40.93 -3.37 39.93
C ALA A 56 40.56 -3.89 38.52
N ALA A 57 39.70 -3.23 37.74
CA ALA A 57 39.73 -1.87 37.17
C ALA A 57 40.44 -1.80 35.80
N ALA A 58 39.80 -1.08 34.87
CA ALA A 58 40.32 -0.58 33.60
C ALA A 58 40.96 -1.59 32.60
N THR A 59 40.16 -1.92 31.57
CA THR A 59 40.58 -2.13 30.16
C THR A 59 41.71 -1.18 29.71
N PRO A 60 42.63 -1.59 28.79
CA PRO A 60 42.24 -1.83 27.39
C PRO A 60 42.95 -2.96 26.61
N ARG A 61 42.37 -3.31 25.46
CA ARG A 61 42.99 -4.13 24.40
C ARG A 61 44.01 -3.30 23.62
N LEU A 62 45.11 -3.93 23.18
CA LEU A 62 45.57 -3.91 21.77
C LEU A 62 46.82 -4.79 21.60
N PHE A 63 46.75 -5.77 20.68
CA PHE A 63 47.75 -6.01 19.64
C PHE A 63 47.18 -7.07 18.66
N PHE A 64 47.07 -6.67 17.39
CA PHE A 64 46.81 -7.52 16.23
C PHE A 64 47.98 -7.27 15.25
N HIS A 65 48.16 -8.12 14.23
CA HIS A 65 49.35 -8.27 13.36
C HIS A 65 50.44 -9.17 13.97
N ASP A 66 51.16 -9.99 13.20
CA ASP A 66 51.44 -9.92 11.74
C ASP A 66 50.66 -10.98 10.93
N CYS A 67 50.20 -10.80 9.68
CA CYS A 67 50.64 -9.94 8.57
C CYS A 67 50.47 -8.43 8.77
N LEU A 68 51.56 -7.70 8.99
CA LEU A 68 51.60 -6.24 8.92
C LEU A 68 51.19 -5.70 7.54
N ALA A 69 50.31 -4.70 7.54
CA ALA A 69 50.54 -3.43 6.84
C ALA A 69 49.53 -2.35 7.28
N ASN A 70 49.90 -1.61 8.34
CA ASN A 70 49.55 -0.20 8.59
C ASN A 70 48.07 0.18 8.90
N GLY A 71 47.88 0.91 10.01
CA GLY A 71 46.91 2.03 10.03
C GLY A 71 45.98 2.11 11.23
N CYS A 72 46.41 2.85 12.25
CA CYS A 72 45.69 3.19 13.47
C CYS A 72 44.30 3.88 13.28
N ASP A 73 43.32 3.39 14.06
CA ASP A 73 42.62 4.12 15.15
C ASP A 73 41.62 5.29 14.87
N ALA A 74 40.86 5.56 15.95
CA ALA A 74 40.07 6.73 16.32
C ALA A 74 38.58 6.80 15.94
N SER A 75 37.81 7.23 16.94
CA SER A 75 36.36 7.19 17.06
C SER A 75 35.72 8.58 17.02
N ILE A 76 34.50 8.68 16.45
CA ILE A 76 33.43 9.62 16.81
C ILE A 76 33.79 11.14 16.79
N LEU A 77 33.24 11.89 15.82
CA LEU A 77 32.23 12.96 16.05
C LEU A 77 31.87 13.73 14.76
N LEU A 78 30.57 14.00 14.64
CA LEU A 78 29.92 15.18 14.04
C LEU A 78 30.37 15.80 12.70
N SER A 79 29.37 15.83 11.80
CA SER A 79 28.90 17.03 11.07
C SER A 79 29.59 17.53 9.79
N SER A 80 28.74 17.97 8.85
CA SER A 80 28.93 19.01 7.82
C SER A 80 30.15 18.98 6.88
N THR A 81 29.87 18.67 5.60
CA THR A 81 30.07 19.54 4.40
C THR A 81 30.95 20.80 4.48
N PRO A 82 31.55 21.29 3.37
CA PRO A 82 31.82 20.65 2.06
C PRO A 82 33.15 21.09 1.33
N PHE A 83 33.32 20.60 0.10
CA PHE A 83 33.96 21.27 -1.07
C PHE A 83 35.50 21.50 -1.16
N ASN A 84 35.95 21.40 -2.43
CA ASN A 84 37.09 22.04 -3.10
C ASN A 84 38.53 21.51 -2.97
N LYS A 85 39.09 21.19 -4.16
CA LYS A 85 40.45 21.47 -4.67
C LYS A 85 41.66 20.83 -3.95
N ALA A 86 42.80 20.60 -4.61
CA ALA A 86 43.12 20.38 -6.04
C ALA A 86 44.59 19.96 -6.17
N LYS A 87 44.95 19.48 -7.37
CA LYS A 87 46.26 19.68 -8.03
C LYS A 87 47.55 19.07 -7.43
N GLU A 88 48.24 18.37 -8.34
CA GLU A 88 49.70 18.48 -8.58
C GLU A 88 50.66 17.88 -7.52
N LYS A 89 51.81 17.27 -7.88
CA LYS A 89 52.41 16.95 -9.19
C LYS A 89 53.59 15.97 -9.02
N LEU A 90 54.07 15.43 -10.14
CA LEU A 90 55.45 14.92 -10.38
C LEU A 90 55.89 13.71 -9.51
N GLY A 91 56.34 12.57 -10.05
CA GLY A 91 56.58 12.14 -11.43
C GLY A 91 58.02 11.68 -11.66
N VAL A 92 58.29 10.98 -12.77
CA VAL A 92 59.64 10.74 -13.37
C VAL A 92 60.51 9.75 -12.55
N LEU A 93 61.20 8.72 -13.07
CA LEU A 93 61.51 8.19 -14.42
C LEU A 93 61.80 6.66 -14.31
N GLY A 94 61.79 5.88 -15.40
CA GLY A 94 62.25 4.48 -15.36
C GLY A 94 61.86 3.59 -16.55
N ILE A 95 62.37 3.89 -17.74
CA ILE A 95 62.14 3.07 -18.96
C ILE A 95 63.35 2.15 -19.20
N GLN A 96 63.15 0.86 -19.49
CA GLN A 96 63.77 0.21 -20.66
C GLN A 96 63.19 -1.18 -21.02
N THR A 97 63.51 -1.60 -22.24
CA THR A 97 62.77 -2.58 -23.08
C THR A 97 63.56 -3.88 -23.34
N GLY A 98 62.86 -5.00 -23.58
CA GLY A 98 63.44 -6.24 -24.12
C GLY A 98 62.44 -7.01 -25.01
N ARG A 99 62.91 -7.58 -26.14
CA ARG A 99 62.09 -8.17 -27.23
C ARG A 99 62.25 -9.69 -27.39
N ARG A 100 61.34 -10.26 -28.21
CA ARG A 100 61.34 -11.56 -28.94
C ARG A 100 60.58 -12.69 -28.23
N GLY A 101 59.83 -13.55 -28.92
CA GLY A 101 59.53 -13.61 -30.37
C GLY A 101 58.52 -14.72 -30.70
N GLU A 102 57.88 -14.65 -31.86
CA GLU A 102 56.81 -15.57 -32.30
C GLU A 102 57.32 -16.97 -32.70
N ILE A 103 56.43 -17.98 -32.65
CA ILE A 103 56.31 -19.05 -33.67
C ILE A 103 54.91 -19.70 -33.58
N ARG A 104 54.46 -20.35 -34.67
CA ARG A 104 53.07 -20.67 -35.04
C ARG A 104 52.69 -22.17 -34.92
N HIS A 105 51.38 -22.40 -34.70
CA HIS A 105 50.53 -23.49 -35.22
C HIS A 105 50.60 -24.97 -34.72
N ARG A 106 49.37 -25.51 -34.47
CA ARG A 106 48.90 -26.93 -34.60
C ARG A 106 49.51 -27.95 -33.61
N THR A 107 48.83 -29.01 -33.12
CA THR A 107 47.42 -29.47 -33.19
C THR A 107 47.14 -30.47 -32.05
N GLU A 108 45.88 -30.54 -31.60
CA GLU A 108 45.16 -31.69 -30.98
C GLU A 108 45.63 -32.41 -29.68
N LYS A 109 44.60 -32.66 -28.84
CA LYS A 109 44.31 -33.84 -27.98
C LYS A 109 45.05 -34.09 -26.64
N GLN A 110 44.18 -34.47 -25.69
CA GLN A 110 44.39 -35.24 -24.45
C GLN A 110 45.31 -34.64 -23.36
N GLU A 111 44.67 -34.14 -22.29
CA GLU A 111 44.80 -34.70 -20.93
C GLU A 111 43.88 -33.94 -19.93
N LEU A 112 42.92 -34.65 -19.33
CA LEU A 112 42.31 -34.34 -18.01
C LEU A 112 41.27 -35.42 -17.65
N LEU A 113 41.75 -36.50 -17.03
CA LEU A 113 40.95 -37.59 -16.47
C LEU A 113 41.70 -38.12 -15.24
N ALA A 114 40.98 -38.39 -14.14
CA ALA A 114 41.48 -38.48 -12.75
C ALA A 114 41.98 -37.13 -12.19
N VAL A 115 41.67 -36.74 -10.95
CA VAL A 115 41.31 -37.56 -9.78
C VAL A 115 39.89 -37.29 -9.28
N HIS A 116 39.10 -38.36 -9.20
CA HIS A 116 37.82 -38.42 -8.47
C HIS A 116 38.05 -39.33 -7.25
N GLN A 117 37.34 -39.08 -6.14
CA GLN A 117 37.26 -39.89 -4.90
C GLN A 117 38.40 -39.75 -3.86
N ILE A 118 38.14 -38.99 -2.78
CA ILE A 118 38.17 -39.53 -1.40
C ILE A 118 36.96 -39.00 -0.60
N ILE A 119 35.93 -39.86 -0.52
CA ILE A 119 35.05 -40.19 0.63
C ILE A 119 34.18 -39.11 1.34
N ASN A 120 32.89 -39.45 1.50
CA ASN A 120 31.85 -38.78 2.30
C ASN A 120 31.84 -39.20 3.79
N TRP A 121 31.43 -38.30 4.69
CA TRP A 121 30.44 -38.46 5.81
C TRP A 121 30.46 -37.23 6.77
N SER A 122 29.43 -36.84 7.54
CA SER A 122 27.97 -37.06 7.47
C SER A 122 27.20 -36.22 8.53
N ILE A 123 26.11 -35.51 8.12
CA ILE A 123 24.89 -35.16 8.92
C ILE A 123 25.04 -34.08 10.03
N PRO A 124 24.03 -33.18 10.33
CA PRO A 124 22.86 -32.69 9.58
C PRO A 124 22.74 -31.13 9.48
N ALA A 125 21.85 -30.61 8.62
CA ALA A 125 21.37 -29.21 8.71
C ALA A 125 19.86 -29.08 8.40
N ASN A 126 19.16 -28.42 9.33
CA ASN A 126 17.71 -28.29 9.50
C ASN A 126 16.85 -27.84 8.30
N GLY A 127 15.67 -28.47 8.15
CA GLY A 127 14.67 -28.20 7.10
C GLY A 127 13.84 -26.92 7.23
N LEU A 128 14.38 -25.83 7.79
CA LEU A 128 13.69 -24.54 7.86
C LEU A 128 13.78 -23.76 6.54
N LEU A 129 14.91 -23.89 5.82
CA LEU A 129 15.16 -23.15 4.58
C LEU A 129 14.23 -23.57 3.43
N PHE A 130 13.80 -24.84 3.39
CA PHE A 130 12.92 -25.38 2.34
C PHE A 130 11.45 -24.92 2.46
N ARG A 131 11.02 -24.47 3.66
CA ARG A 131 9.68 -23.90 3.89
C ARG A 131 9.61 -22.38 3.67
N LEU A 132 10.76 -21.70 3.64
CA LEU A 132 10.85 -20.26 3.38
C LEU A 132 11.06 -19.94 1.89
N THR A 133 11.72 -20.83 1.13
CA THR A 133 11.89 -20.65 -0.33
C THR A 133 10.65 -21.04 -1.15
N SER A 134 9.83 -21.98 -0.67
CA SER A 134 8.60 -22.41 -1.35
C SER A 134 7.44 -21.42 -1.22
N THR A 135 7.33 -20.70 -0.10
CA THR A 135 6.32 -19.63 0.09
C THR A 135 6.64 -18.37 -0.73
N PHE A 136 7.91 -17.95 -0.76
CA PHE A 136 8.32 -16.71 -1.43
C PHE A 136 8.21 -16.75 -2.97
N LEU A 137 8.31 -17.95 -3.57
CA LEU A 137 8.14 -18.17 -5.01
C LEU A 137 6.66 -18.22 -5.44
N VAL A 138 5.75 -18.74 -4.59
CA VAL A 138 4.33 -18.89 -4.97
C VAL A 138 3.57 -17.57 -4.94
N GLU A 139 3.85 -16.68 -3.98
CA GLU A 139 3.11 -15.40 -3.88
C GLU A 139 3.45 -14.41 -5.01
N ASN A 140 4.69 -14.41 -5.52
CA ASN A 140 5.10 -13.47 -6.57
C ASN A 140 4.70 -13.89 -7.99
N THR A 141 4.53 -15.18 -8.28
CA THR A 141 4.07 -15.65 -9.61
C THR A 141 2.58 -15.37 -9.85
N LEU A 142 1.76 -15.38 -8.79
CA LEU A 142 0.30 -15.18 -8.92
C LEU A 142 -0.10 -13.72 -9.18
N ILE A 143 0.72 -12.73 -8.79
CA ILE A 143 0.42 -11.30 -9.00
C ILE A 143 0.62 -10.89 -10.47
N TYR A 144 1.50 -11.56 -11.23
CA TYR A 144 1.70 -11.27 -12.66
C TYR A 144 0.70 -11.98 -13.59
N SER A 145 0.09 -13.09 -13.15
CA SER A 145 -0.83 -13.90 -13.96
C SER A 145 -2.14 -13.17 -14.31
N SER A 146 -2.65 -12.33 -13.42
CA SER A 146 -3.95 -11.64 -13.59
C SER A 146 -3.95 -10.58 -14.70
N LYS A 147 -2.80 -9.96 -15.01
CA LYS A 147 -2.69 -8.98 -16.10
C LYS A 147 -2.54 -9.62 -17.48
N VAL A 148 -1.98 -10.83 -17.59
CA VAL A 148 -1.75 -11.50 -18.88
C VAL A 148 -3.03 -12.16 -19.43
N LYS A 149 -3.90 -12.70 -18.56
CA LYS A 149 -5.15 -13.35 -19.00
C LYS A 149 -6.19 -12.42 -19.65
N ARG A 150 -6.03 -11.10 -19.59
CA ARG A 150 -6.91 -10.15 -20.31
C ARG A 150 -6.57 -9.97 -21.80
N LEU A 151 -5.49 -10.57 -22.29
CA LEU A 151 -5.03 -10.47 -23.69
C LEU A 151 -5.29 -11.74 -24.54
N SER A 152 -5.68 -12.87 -23.94
CA SER A 152 -5.77 -14.16 -24.65
C SER A 152 -7.16 -14.57 -25.14
N SER A 153 -8.18 -13.70 -25.05
CA SER A 153 -9.59 -14.04 -25.37
C SER A 153 -10.10 -13.50 -26.71
N ILE A 154 -9.24 -12.91 -27.55
CA ILE A 154 -9.62 -12.32 -28.86
C ILE A 154 -9.05 -13.13 -30.04
N ILE A 155 -8.15 -14.08 -29.77
CA ILE A 155 -7.48 -14.88 -30.81
C ILE A 155 -7.68 -16.37 -30.52
N LEU A 156 -8.79 -16.92 -31.01
CA LEU A 156 -8.99 -18.30 -31.49
C LEU A 156 -10.49 -18.61 -31.61
N ASP A 157 -11.11 -18.20 -32.72
CA ASP A 157 -12.14 -19.02 -33.37
C ASP A 157 -12.33 -18.54 -34.81
N GLY A 158 -11.76 -19.28 -35.76
CA GLY A 158 -11.88 -19.01 -37.18
C GLY A 158 -12.68 -20.09 -37.86
N ARG A 159 -13.81 -19.73 -38.49
CA ARG A 159 -14.22 -20.34 -39.76
C ARG A 159 -15.15 -19.40 -40.56
N TYR A 160 -14.98 -19.47 -41.87
CA TYR A 160 -15.54 -18.56 -42.86
C TYR A 160 -17.03 -18.79 -43.11
N LEU A 161 -17.76 -17.71 -43.39
CA LEU A 161 -18.93 -17.68 -44.27
C LEU A 161 -18.88 -16.41 -45.15
N GLN A 162 -19.46 -16.47 -46.34
CA GLN A 162 -19.16 -15.55 -47.45
C GLN A 162 -19.80 -14.15 -47.34
N LEU A 163 -19.20 -13.20 -48.07
CA LEU A 163 -19.66 -11.81 -48.17
C LEU A 163 -20.92 -11.65 -49.03
N SER A 164 -21.86 -10.83 -48.55
CA SER A 164 -22.44 -9.73 -49.34
C SER A 164 -22.99 -8.62 -48.42
N ASP A 165 -22.43 -7.42 -48.57
CA ASP A 165 -22.95 -6.10 -48.18
C ASP A 165 -23.48 -5.79 -46.76
N VAL A 166 -22.57 -5.40 -45.84
CA VAL A 166 -22.62 -4.12 -45.09
C VAL A 166 -21.18 -3.63 -44.83
N ARG A 167 -20.89 -2.33 -44.98
CA ARG A 167 -19.52 -1.75 -44.85
C ARG A 167 -19.26 -1.16 -43.45
N ILE A 168 -18.11 -1.50 -42.84
CA ILE A 168 -17.52 -0.82 -41.66
C ILE A 168 -15.99 -0.64 -41.91
N PRO A 169 -15.34 0.49 -41.55
CA PRO A 169 -13.93 0.72 -41.89
C PRO A 169 -12.94 -0.08 -41.02
N LEU A 170 -11.97 -0.76 -41.65
CA LEU A 170 -10.84 -1.42 -40.98
C LEU A 170 -9.66 -0.46 -40.73
N ILE A 171 -9.38 -0.10 -39.47
CA ILE A 171 -8.03 0.29 -39.00
C ILE A 171 -7.90 -0.12 -37.52
N PHE A 172 -7.29 -1.29 -37.20
CA PHE A 172 -6.49 -1.52 -35.95
C PHE A 172 -5.84 -2.92 -35.77
N VAL A 173 -5.43 -3.64 -36.82
CA VAL A 173 -4.55 -4.85 -36.65
C VAL A 173 -3.45 -4.90 -37.71
N ARG A 174 -2.21 -4.54 -37.34
CA ARG A 174 -1.02 -5.02 -38.08
C ARG A 174 0.32 -5.00 -37.34
N ASN A 175 0.36 -4.83 -36.00
CA ASN A 175 1.53 -4.19 -35.41
C ASN A 175 2.04 -4.69 -34.04
N THR A 176 2.37 -5.99 -33.96
CA THR A 176 3.24 -6.57 -32.90
C THR A 176 3.93 -7.89 -33.30
N GLY A 177 3.97 -8.24 -34.60
CA GLY A 177 4.18 -9.63 -35.03
C GLY A 177 5.61 -10.21 -35.03
N SER A 178 6.67 -9.40 -35.24
CA SER A 178 7.90 -9.95 -35.87
C SER A 178 9.09 -10.29 -34.96
N ARG A 179 9.13 -9.91 -33.68
CA ARG A 179 10.30 -10.15 -32.79
C ARG A 179 10.07 -11.16 -31.65
N ILE A 180 8.83 -11.55 -31.36
CA ILE A 180 8.53 -12.50 -30.27
C ILE A 180 8.80 -13.96 -30.70
N ILE A 181 8.67 -14.27 -31.99
CA ILE A 181 8.70 -15.64 -32.52
C ILE A 181 10.09 -16.29 -32.42
N SER A 182 11.18 -15.53 -32.59
CA SER A 182 12.56 -16.07 -32.55
C SER A 182 12.98 -16.54 -31.15
N HIS A 183 12.65 -15.77 -30.09
CA HIS A 183 12.97 -16.14 -28.72
C HIS A 183 12.07 -17.27 -28.19
N PHE A 184 10.79 -17.31 -28.60
CA PHE A 184 9.91 -18.44 -28.25
C PHE A 184 10.34 -19.77 -28.90
N GLY A 185 10.92 -19.73 -30.11
CA GLY A 185 11.45 -20.93 -30.78
C GLY A 185 12.58 -21.62 -30.00
N ILE A 186 13.50 -20.83 -29.43
CA ILE A 186 14.64 -21.36 -28.66
C ILE A 186 14.17 -21.93 -27.31
N MET A 187 13.25 -21.23 -26.63
CA MET A 187 12.66 -21.71 -25.38
C MET A 187 11.84 -22.99 -25.57
N SER A 188 11.08 -23.10 -26.66
CA SER A 188 10.26 -24.29 -26.92
C SER A 188 11.11 -25.53 -27.22
N ALA A 189 12.20 -25.38 -28.00
CA ALA A 189 13.12 -26.47 -28.29
C ALA A 189 13.79 -27.05 -27.02
N GLN A 190 14.21 -26.20 -26.09
CA GLN A 190 14.82 -26.62 -24.82
C GLN A 190 13.82 -27.36 -23.92
N VAL A 191 12.58 -26.87 -23.82
CA VAL A 191 11.51 -27.53 -23.05
C VAL A 191 11.12 -28.87 -23.66
N VAL A 192 11.00 -28.96 -24.99
CA VAL A 192 10.71 -30.21 -25.70
C VAL A 192 11.82 -31.25 -25.53
N PHE A 193 13.09 -30.84 -25.54
CA PHE A 193 14.23 -31.74 -25.31
C PHE A 193 14.23 -32.32 -23.89
N VAL A 194 13.93 -31.51 -22.86
CA VAL A 194 13.80 -31.97 -21.47
C VAL A 194 12.60 -32.90 -21.29
N LEU A 195 11.46 -32.61 -21.94
CA LEU A 195 10.27 -33.48 -21.91
C LEU A 195 10.51 -34.82 -22.64
N LEU A 196 11.26 -34.83 -23.74
CA LEU A 196 11.67 -36.06 -24.43
C LEU A 196 12.57 -36.94 -23.56
N LEU A 197 13.54 -36.35 -22.84
CA LEU A 197 14.36 -37.06 -21.86
C LEU A 197 13.53 -37.63 -20.70
N PHE A 198 12.52 -36.90 -20.23
CA PHE A 198 11.57 -37.37 -19.22
C PHE A 198 10.62 -38.48 -19.73
N ALA A 199 10.23 -38.44 -21.00
CA ALA A 199 9.40 -39.47 -21.63
C ALA A 199 10.20 -40.76 -21.84
N LEU A 200 11.41 -40.68 -22.39
CA LEU A 200 12.29 -41.83 -22.63
C LEU A 200 12.67 -42.57 -21.34
N THR A 201 12.84 -41.84 -20.23
CA THR A 201 13.10 -42.46 -18.91
C THR A 201 11.87 -43.13 -18.28
N ASN A 202 10.66 -42.65 -18.56
CA ASN A 202 9.41 -43.31 -18.13
C ASN A 202 9.04 -44.52 -19.01
N ILE A 203 9.42 -44.54 -20.29
CA ILE A 203 9.18 -45.68 -21.17
C ILE A 203 10.07 -46.87 -20.76
N TYR A 204 11.36 -46.63 -20.49
CA TYR A 204 12.30 -47.69 -20.08
C TYR A 204 12.10 -48.27 -18.67
N THR A 205 11.14 -47.77 -17.89
CA THR A 205 10.88 -48.23 -16.51
C THR A 205 9.58 -49.01 -16.32
N LYS A 206 8.83 -49.28 -17.41
CA LYS A 206 7.58 -50.04 -17.35
C LYS A 206 7.68 -51.53 -17.70
N ASP A 207 8.72 -51.95 -18.42
CA ASP A 207 8.89 -53.33 -18.90
C ASP A 207 10.00 -54.10 -18.15
N ILE A 208 9.92 -54.12 -16.81
CA ILE A 208 10.67 -55.10 -15.99
C ILE A 208 9.72 -55.68 -14.94
N ASP A 209 9.02 -56.74 -15.33
CA ASP A 209 8.27 -57.60 -14.42
C ASP A 209 9.13 -58.84 -14.12
N ILE A 210 9.62 -58.97 -12.89
CA ILE A 210 10.43 -60.12 -12.43
C ILE A 210 9.98 -60.52 -11.03
N GLY A 211 8.87 -61.25 -10.97
CA GLY A 211 8.72 -62.33 -10.00
C GLY A 211 9.74 -63.44 -10.29
N SER A 212 10.25 -64.09 -9.23
CA SER A 212 11.15 -65.26 -9.27
C SER A 212 12.43 -65.16 -10.12
N VAL A 213 13.52 -64.61 -9.54
CA VAL A 213 14.89 -65.08 -9.83
C VAL A 213 15.68 -65.22 -8.52
N ASP A 214 16.43 -66.32 -8.42
CA ASP A 214 17.18 -66.78 -7.25
C ASP A 214 18.47 -65.96 -6.95
N ARG A 215 19.12 -66.28 -5.81
CA ARG A 215 20.41 -65.78 -5.35
C ARG A 215 21.56 -66.01 -6.34
N SER A 216 21.71 -65.17 -7.35
CA SER A 216 23.05 -64.72 -7.83
C SER A 216 22.98 -63.70 -8.98
N SER A 217 23.15 -62.41 -8.68
CA SER A 217 23.71 -61.43 -9.65
C SER A 217 23.99 -60.05 -9.05
N ARG A 218 25.27 -59.65 -8.99
CA ARG A 218 25.71 -58.33 -8.48
C ARG A 218 25.42 -57.14 -9.42
N LYS A 219 24.61 -57.30 -10.48
CA LYS A 219 24.45 -56.29 -11.55
C LYS A 219 23.39 -55.21 -11.27
N ALA A 220 22.34 -55.49 -10.48
CA ALA A 220 21.25 -54.53 -10.25
C ALA A 220 21.65 -53.26 -9.45
N ILE A 221 22.70 -53.35 -8.63
CA ILE A 221 23.09 -52.26 -7.71
C ILE A 221 23.84 -51.12 -8.43
N TYR A 222 24.50 -51.39 -9.56
CA TYR A 222 25.23 -50.35 -10.31
C TYR A 222 24.30 -49.41 -11.09
N PHE A 223 23.16 -49.90 -11.58
CA PHE A 223 22.26 -49.12 -12.44
C PHE A 223 21.57 -47.96 -11.69
N ASN A 224 21.16 -48.19 -10.44
CA ASN A 224 20.46 -47.21 -9.60
C ASN A 224 21.37 -46.03 -9.18
N ARG A 225 22.69 -46.23 -9.10
CA ARG A 225 23.64 -45.19 -8.66
C ARG A 225 23.88 -44.13 -9.74
N SER A 226 24.00 -44.55 -11.00
CA SER A 226 24.17 -43.65 -12.15
C SER A 226 22.92 -42.82 -12.43
N PHE A 227 21.73 -43.43 -12.32
CA PHE A 227 20.44 -42.76 -12.57
C PHE A 227 20.23 -41.54 -11.65
N LYS A 228 20.58 -41.67 -10.35
CA LYS A 228 20.48 -40.56 -9.39
C LYS A 228 21.45 -39.41 -9.68
N HIS A 229 22.63 -39.67 -10.24
CA HIS A 229 23.57 -38.61 -10.63
C HIS A 229 23.07 -37.84 -11.86
N VAL A 230 22.54 -38.52 -12.88
CA VAL A 230 21.97 -37.86 -14.06
C VAL A 230 20.81 -36.92 -13.68
N CYS A 231 19.88 -37.38 -12.83
CA CYS A 231 18.80 -36.53 -12.33
C CYS A 231 19.31 -35.33 -11.51
N TYR A 232 20.34 -35.51 -10.67
CA TYR A 232 20.89 -34.43 -9.85
C TYR A 232 21.59 -33.34 -10.70
N TYR A 233 22.37 -33.74 -11.71
CA TYR A 233 23.01 -32.78 -12.61
C TYR A 233 22.00 -32.09 -13.54
N SER A 234 20.97 -32.79 -14.04
CA SER A 234 19.89 -32.13 -14.80
C SER A 234 19.11 -31.13 -13.94
N TRP A 235 18.88 -31.42 -12.66
CA TRP A 235 18.19 -30.51 -11.74
C TRP A 235 19.06 -29.30 -11.35
N MET A 236 20.36 -29.48 -11.12
CA MET A 236 21.34 -28.40 -10.98
C MET A 236 21.36 -27.49 -12.21
N LEU A 237 21.39 -28.06 -13.42
CA LEU A 237 21.41 -27.29 -14.67
C LEU A 237 20.10 -26.51 -14.83
N PHE A 238 18.94 -27.15 -14.60
CA PHE A 238 17.63 -26.49 -14.62
C PHE A 238 17.54 -25.36 -13.59
N ALA A 239 18.01 -25.58 -12.36
CA ALA A 239 18.04 -24.56 -11.32
C ALA A 239 18.95 -23.38 -11.68
N TYR A 240 20.13 -23.64 -12.26
CA TYR A 240 21.06 -22.61 -12.70
C TYR A 240 20.51 -21.79 -13.89
N THR A 241 19.92 -22.46 -14.88
CA THR A 241 19.25 -21.79 -16.00
C THR A 241 18.04 -20.98 -15.51
N LEU A 242 17.19 -21.54 -14.65
CA LEU A 242 16.05 -20.83 -14.06
C LEU A 242 16.51 -19.64 -13.20
N HIS A 243 17.62 -19.76 -12.47
CA HIS A 243 18.19 -18.65 -11.71
C HIS A 243 18.70 -17.54 -12.64
N LEU A 244 19.38 -17.88 -13.74
CA LEU A 244 19.77 -16.91 -14.77
C LEU A 244 18.57 -16.24 -15.45
N THR A 245 17.52 -17.00 -15.79
CA THR A 245 16.29 -16.45 -16.40
C THR A 245 15.52 -15.56 -15.42
N LEU A 246 15.47 -15.93 -14.13
CA LEU A 246 14.88 -15.09 -13.07
C LEU A 246 15.73 -13.86 -12.79
N LEU A 247 17.06 -13.95 -12.82
CA LEU A 247 17.95 -12.78 -12.73
C LEU A 247 17.68 -11.82 -13.92
N GLN A 248 17.53 -12.32 -15.14
CA GLN A 248 17.10 -11.51 -16.28
C GLN A 248 15.70 -10.90 -16.09
N PHE A 249 14.76 -11.60 -15.46
CA PHE A 249 13.40 -11.09 -15.21
C PHE A 249 13.36 -10.03 -14.07
N PHE A 250 14.20 -10.18 -13.04
CA PHE A 250 14.30 -9.23 -11.92
C PHE A 250 15.20 -8.02 -12.22
N PHE A 251 16.17 -8.13 -13.14
CA PHE A 251 16.94 -6.99 -13.65
C PHE A 251 16.32 -6.33 -14.90
N GLY A 252 15.25 -6.91 -15.46
CA GLY A 252 14.55 -6.42 -16.65
C GLY A 252 13.74 -5.13 -16.49
N ASP A 253 13.65 -4.55 -15.29
CA ASP A 253 13.05 -3.21 -15.10
C ASP A 253 13.84 -2.10 -15.79
N HIS A 254 15.12 -2.33 -16.13
CA HIS A 254 15.90 -1.40 -16.95
C HIS A 254 15.46 -1.35 -18.42
N ASP A 255 14.81 -2.39 -18.94
CA ASP A 255 14.45 -2.48 -20.36
C ASP A 255 13.18 -1.66 -20.66
N ARG A 256 12.26 -1.56 -19.68
CA ARG A 256 10.98 -0.83 -19.81
C ARG A 256 11.10 0.68 -19.78
N ILE A 257 12.11 1.22 -19.09
CA ILE A 257 12.27 2.67 -18.92
C ILE A 257 12.61 3.34 -20.27
N SER A 258 13.35 2.63 -21.13
CA SER A 258 13.98 3.22 -22.32
C SER A 258 13.11 3.23 -23.58
N THR A 259 12.06 2.40 -23.68
CA THR A 259 11.09 2.45 -24.80
C THR A 259 9.85 3.30 -24.52
N ALA A 260 9.54 3.54 -23.24
CA ALA A 260 8.35 4.28 -22.82
C ALA A 260 8.26 5.70 -23.41
N GLY A 261 9.40 6.37 -23.65
CA GLY A 261 9.45 7.71 -24.24
C GLY A 261 8.84 7.79 -25.66
N LEU A 262 9.08 6.79 -26.52
CA LEU A 262 8.49 6.75 -27.86
C LEU A 262 7.00 6.36 -27.81
N GLU A 263 6.63 5.45 -26.92
CA GLU A 263 5.22 5.02 -26.76
C GLU A 263 4.35 6.18 -26.25
N LEU A 264 4.83 6.91 -25.23
CA LEU A 264 4.17 8.10 -24.70
C LEU A 264 4.10 9.23 -25.73
N ALA A 265 5.15 9.44 -26.53
CA ALA A 265 5.12 10.41 -27.62
C ALA A 265 4.02 10.07 -28.64
N ASN A 266 3.90 8.81 -29.05
CA ASN A 266 2.86 8.35 -29.97
C ASN A 266 1.43 8.51 -29.39
N GLU A 267 1.24 8.27 -28.09
CA GLU A 267 -0.04 8.52 -27.40
C GLU A 267 -0.37 10.02 -27.35
N LEU A 268 0.62 10.87 -27.03
CA LEU A 268 0.41 12.32 -26.96
C LEU A 268 0.12 12.95 -28.33
N VAL A 269 0.84 12.60 -29.40
CA VAL A 269 0.61 13.14 -30.75
C VAL A 269 -0.69 12.64 -31.40
N THR A 270 -1.27 11.55 -30.89
CA THR A 270 -2.61 11.10 -31.30
C THR A 270 -3.73 11.69 -30.42
N SER A 271 -3.40 12.23 -29.24
CA SER A 271 -4.37 12.79 -28.29
C SER A 271 -5.00 14.12 -28.78
N PRO A 272 -6.32 14.33 -28.61
CA PRO A 272 -6.96 15.60 -28.95
C PRO A 272 -6.42 16.84 -28.20
N PRO A 273 -6.14 16.81 -26.88
CA PRO A 273 -5.75 18.03 -26.15
C PRO A 273 -4.49 18.71 -26.67
N LEU A 274 -3.52 17.94 -27.19
CA LEU A 274 -2.29 18.50 -27.74
C LEU A 274 -2.55 19.35 -29.01
N HIS A 275 -3.34 18.80 -29.93
CA HIS A 275 -3.72 19.50 -31.18
C HIS A 275 -4.63 20.69 -30.87
N GLN A 276 -5.66 20.49 -30.06
CA GLN A 276 -6.58 21.56 -29.62
C GLN A 276 -5.85 22.73 -28.93
N SER A 277 -4.76 22.45 -28.21
CA SER A 277 -3.95 23.49 -27.56
C SER A 277 -3.10 24.30 -28.53
N TRP A 278 -2.67 23.69 -29.65
CA TRP A 278 -2.01 24.41 -30.74
C TRP A 278 -3.02 25.18 -31.59
N ASP A 279 -4.16 24.57 -31.92
CA ASP A 279 -5.25 25.22 -32.66
C ASP A 279 -5.73 26.47 -31.93
N ALA A 280 -5.93 26.42 -30.61
CA ALA A 280 -6.32 27.57 -29.80
C ALA A 280 -5.27 28.70 -29.78
N VAL A 281 -3.98 28.35 -29.78
CA VAL A 281 -2.87 29.31 -29.92
C VAL A 281 -2.91 29.97 -31.30
N LEU A 282 -3.03 29.17 -32.37
CA LEU A 282 -3.03 29.65 -33.75
C LEU A 282 -4.25 30.56 -34.03
N ASP A 283 -5.44 30.15 -33.61
CA ASP A 283 -6.69 30.92 -33.71
C ASP A 283 -6.62 32.28 -33.00
N GLN A 284 -5.88 32.35 -31.88
CA GLN A 284 -5.70 33.60 -31.13
C GLN A 284 -4.61 34.46 -31.78
N MET A 285 -3.53 33.88 -32.31
CA MET A 285 -2.51 34.60 -33.08
C MET A 285 -3.08 35.24 -34.35
N GLN A 286 -4.02 34.59 -35.04
CA GLN A 286 -4.68 35.14 -36.24
C GLN A 286 -5.62 36.33 -35.95
N LYS A 287 -6.04 36.51 -34.69
CA LYS A 287 -6.94 37.61 -34.26
C LYS A 287 -6.15 38.86 -33.81
N LEU A 288 -4.85 38.75 -33.63
CA LEU A 288 -3.97 39.87 -33.30
C LEU A 288 -3.62 40.65 -34.58
N PRO A 289 -3.66 42.00 -34.57
CA PRO A 289 -3.23 42.79 -35.72
C PRO A 289 -1.73 42.57 -36.00
N PRO A 290 -1.30 42.59 -37.27
CA PRO A 290 0.12 42.50 -37.61
C PRO A 290 0.89 43.67 -36.98
N ALA A 291 2.09 43.38 -36.46
CA ALA A 291 2.83 44.26 -35.55
C ALA A 291 2.95 45.70 -36.07
N ALA A 292 2.32 46.62 -35.34
CA ALA A 292 2.45 48.06 -35.54
C ALA A 292 3.25 48.67 -34.38
N ASP A 293 4.34 49.36 -34.73
CA ASP A 293 5.29 50.07 -33.84
C ASP A 293 6.18 49.18 -32.93
N PRO A 294 7.52 49.15 -33.16
CA PRO A 294 8.50 48.56 -32.25
C PRO A 294 8.51 49.16 -30.83
N ASN A 295 7.94 50.34 -30.62
CA ASN A 295 7.81 50.95 -29.28
C ASN A 295 6.56 50.49 -28.52
N GLN A 296 5.73 49.62 -29.10
CA GLN A 296 4.51 49.15 -28.45
C GLN A 296 4.82 48.28 -27.23
N LYS A 297 4.33 48.69 -26.05
CA LYS A 297 4.49 47.97 -24.79
C LYS A 297 3.94 46.54 -24.90
N MET A 298 4.73 45.53 -24.49
CA MET A 298 4.34 44.12 -24.55
C MET A 298 2.93 43.89 -23.99
N ALA A 299 2.05 43.32 -24.80
CA ALA A 299 0.68 43.01 -24.42
C ALA A 299 0.54 41.55 -23.96
N LEU A 300 -0.42 41.31 -23.07
CA LEU A 300 -0.87 39.98 -22.63
C LEU A 300 -2.30 39.79 -23.13
N ASP A 301 -2.55 38.69 -23.83
CA ASP A 301 -3.89 38.28 -24.24
C ASP A 301 -4.19 36.86 -23.76
N ILE A 302 -5.39 36.65 -23.19
CA ILE A 302 -5.82 35.39 -22.59
C ILE A 302 -7.20 35.02 -23.12
N SER A 303 -7.28 33.88 -23.81
CA SER A 303 -8.53 33.37 -24.37
C SER A 303 -8.97 32.05 -23.74
N GLU A 304 -10.27 31.79 -23.74
CA GLU A 304 -10.89 30.54 -23.28
C GLU A 304 -11.58 29.83 -24.44
N THR A 305 -11.13 28.63 -24.77
CA THR A 305 -11.73 27.76 -25.79
C THR A 305 -12.32 26.52 -25.12
N LYS A 306 -13.60 26.22 -25.40
CA LYS A 306 -14.32 25.08 -24.80
C LYS A 306 -14.52 23.95 -25.80
N HIS A 307 -14.07 22.75 -25.43
CA HIS A 307 -14.39 21.50 -26.11
C HIS A 307 -15.22 20.60 -25.18
N SER A 308 -15.76 19.49 -25.71
CA SER A 308 -16.75 18.64 -25.03
C SER A 308 -16.35 18.12 -23.63
N ASN A 309 -15.06 17.88 -23.39
CA ASN A 309 -14.52 17.41 -22.09
C ASN A 309 -13.26 18.18 -21.63
N THR A 310 -12.89 19.26 -22.34
CA THR A 310 -11.64 20.01 -22.10
C THR A 310 -11.90 21.51 -22.25
N THR A 311 -11.47 22.30 -21.28
CA THR A 311 -11.37 23.76 -21.39
C THR A 311 -9.91 24.14 -21.58
N ILE A 312 -9.60 24.93 -22.60
CA ILE A 312 -8.25 25.39 -22.93
C ILE A 312 -8.17 26.89 -22.65
N ILE A 313 -7.15 27.27 -21.88
CA ILE A 313 -6.81 28.66 -21.56
C ILE A 313 -5.52 28.98 -22.29
N SER A 314 -5.60 29.77 -23.36
CA SER A 314 -4.44 30.14 -24.17
C SER A 314 -3.90 31.50 -23.74
N ILE A 315 -2.60 31.54 -23.46
CA ILE A 315 -1.85 32.72 -23.01
C ILE A 315 -0.88 33.10 -24.12
N LEU A 316 -1.12 34.28 -24.71
CA LEU A 316 -0.26 34.87 -25.73
C LEU A 316 0.34 36.19 -25.27
N THR A 317 1.51 36.49 -25.83
CA THR A 317 2.24 37.74 -25.62
C THR A 317 2.68 38.30 -26.97
N SER A 318 2.86 39.62 -27.05
CA SER A 318 3.57 40.24 -28.19
C SER A 318 4.93 39.57 -28.43
N PRO A 319 5.43 39.49 -29.68
CA PRO A 319 6.76 38.93 -29.98
C PRO A 319 7.88 39.66 -29.20
N VAL A 320 8.89 38.90 -28.75
CA VAL A 320 10.03 39.41 -27.97
C VAL A 320 11.35 38.96 -28.61
N THR A 321 12.32 39.87 -28.72
CA THR A 321 13.69 39.56 -29.14
C THR A 321 14.48 38.96 -27.97
N LEU A 322 14.47 37.63 -27.86
CA LEU A 322 15.06 36.89 -26.72
C LEU A 322 16.61 36.81 -26.72
N HIS A 323 17.29 37.32 -27.74
CA HIS A 323 18.73 37.10 -27.93
C HIS A 323 19.65 37.83 -26.94
N ASP A 324 19.28 39.02 -26.46
CA ASP A 324 20.15 39.86 -25.61
C ASP A 324 19.85 39.75 -24.10
N GLN A 325 18.91 38.88 -23.69
CA GLN A 325 18.26 39.00 -22.37
C GLN A 325 18.31 37.70 -21.55
N GLN A 326 19.54 37.24 -21.23
CA GLN A 326 19.77 36.04 -20.41
C GLN A 326 19.58 36.27 -18.88
N THR A 327 19.20 37.47 -18.43
CA THR A 327 19.22 37.84 -17.01
C THR A 327 18.22 37.04 -16.16
N MET A 328 18.67 36.65 -14.97
CA MET A 328 17.86 36.02 -13.93
C MET A 328 17.79 36.94 -12.72
N VAL A 329 16.65 36.93 -12.02
CA VAL A 329 16.47 37.58 -10.73
C VAL A 329 16.20 36.54 -9.64
N SER A 330 16.81 36.72 -8.47
CA SER A 330 16.60 35.83 -7.32
C SER A 330 15.26 36.12 -6.64
N SER A 331 14.60 35.06 -6.16
CA SER A 331 13.38 35.18 -5.34
C SER A 331 13.58 35.98 -4.06
N LEU A 332 14.80 36.05 -3.52
CA LEU A 332 15.14 36.93 -2.39
C LEU A 332 15.12 38.42 -2.80
N THR A 333 15.62 38.75 -3.99
CA THR A 333 15.56 40.12 -4.54
C THR A 333 14.11 40.53 -4.83
N LEU A 334 13.30 39.62 -5.36
CA LEU A 334 11.87 39.83 -5.58
C LEU A 334 11.11 40.05 -4.26
N LYS A 335 11.40 39.25 -3.24
CA LYS A 335 10.87 39.42 -1.87
C LYS A 335 11.19 40.81 -1.31
N ASN A 336 12.43 41.26 -1.43
CA ASN A 336 12.88 42.57 -0.97
C ASN A 336 12.27 43.74 -1.79
N ALA A 337 11.65 43.45 -2.93
CA ALA A 337 10.91 44.38 -3.78
C ALA A 337 9.38 44.12 -3.73
N ASP A 338 8.89 43.69 -2.55
CA ASP A 338 7.50 43.39 -2.20
C ASP A 338 6.78 42.41 -3.14
N PHE A 339 7.51 41.47 -3.74
CA PHE A 339 6.97 40.45 -4.64
C PHE A 339 7.30 39.02 -4.17
N SER A 340 6.62 38.60 -3.11
CA SER A 340 6.78 37.30 -2.42
C SER A 340 5.97 36.14 -3.05
N LEU A 341 5.41 36.33 -4.25
CA LEU A 341 4.34 35.48 -4.81
C LEU A 341 4.73 33.99 -4.95
N PHE A 342 6.00 33.71 -5.21
CA PHE A 342 6.53 32.37 -5.44
C PHE A 342 7.35 31.83 -4.25
N GLU A 343 7.35 32.49 -3.09
CA GLU A 343 8.07 32.01 -1.89
C GLU A 343 7.61 30.65 -1.39
N PHE A 344 6.38 30.23 -1.71
CA PHE A 344 5.85 28.93 -1.33
C PHE A 344 6.64 27.74 -1.95
N LEU A 345 7.43 28.00 -3.00
CA LEU A 345 8.35 27.05 -3.61
C LEU A 345 9.62 26.83 -2.78
N CYS A 346 10.01 27.80 -1.93
CA CYS A 346 11.22 27.70 -1.12
C CYS A 346 11.03 26.72 0.06
N GLY A 347 12.09 25.98 0.37
CA GLY A 347 12.18 25.05 1.48
C GLY A 347 13.28 25.45 2.47
N LYS A 348 13.48 24.66 3.54
CA LYS A 348 14.61 24.88 4.47
C LYS A 348 15.97 24.66 3.80
N ASN A 349 16.03 23.71 2.87
CA ASN A 349 17.25 23.35 2.14
C ASN A 349 17.53 24.29 0.95
N ILE A 350 16.48 24.90 0.39
CA ILE A 350 16.53 25.79 -0.78
C ILE A 350 15.79 27.08 -0.42
N PRO A 351 16.47 28.05 0.24
CA PRO A 351 15.84 29.26 0.75
C PRO A 351 15.52 30.28 -0.36
N SER A 352 16.18 30.19 -1.50
CA SER A 352 15.93 31.02 -2.69
C SER A 352 16.26 30.27 -3.98
N PHE A 353 15.74 30.78 -5.09
CA PHE A 353 15.97 30.30 -6.44
C PHE A 353 16.03 31.50 -7.41
N SER A 354 16.32 31.25 -8.69
CA SER A 354 16.39 32.31 -9.71
C SER A 354 15.47 32.01 -10.89
N VAL A 355 14.78 33.04 -11.39
CA VAL A 355 13.85 32.97 -12.54
C VAL A 355 14.21 34.02 -13.59
N ASN A 356 13.82 33.77 -14.84
CA ASN A 356 13.98 34.72 -15.94
C ASN A 356 13.36 36.07 -15.58
N GLU A 357 14.18 37.12 -15.61
CA GLU A 357 13.81 38.44 -15.11
C GLU A 357 12.65 39.06 -15.92
N LEU A 358 12.65 38.88 -17.23
CA LEU A 358 11.57 39.39 -18.09
C LEU A 358 10.26 38.67 -17.84
N ALA A 359 10.26 37.34 -17.78
CA ALA A 359 9.06 36.56 -17.55
C ALA A 359 8.40 36.95 -16.22
N ILE A 360 9.19 37.12 -15.15
CA ILE A 360 8.65 37.46 -13.83
C ILE A 360 8.26 38.95 -13.72
N ASN A 361 8.99 39.87 -14.36
CA ASN A 361 8.60 41.29 -14.40
C ASN A 361 7.35 41.51 -15.25
N PHE A 362 7.22 40.83 -16.39
CA PHE A 362 6.01 40.83 -17.21
C PHE A 362 4.81 40.22 -16.46
N PHE A 363 5.03 39.15 -15.70
CA PHE A 363 4.03 38.57 -14.80
C PHE A 363 3.60 39.57 -13.72
N LYS A 364 4.55 40.26 -13.07
CA LYS A 364 4.29 41.31 -12.07
C LYS A 364 3.48 42.48 -12.65
N LEU A 365 3.81 42.93 -13.86
CA LEU A 365 3.08 44.00 -14.57
C LEU A 365 1.63 43.62 -14.91
N ASN A 366 1.34 42.33 -15.11
CA ASN A 366 0.01 41.82 -15.48
C ASN A 366 -0.73 41.12 -14.33
N LEU A 367 -0.22 41.22 -13.10
CA LEU A 367 -0.68 40.43 -11.95
C LEU A 367 -2.19 40.53 -11.70
N THR A 368 -2.78 41.71 -11.87
CA THR A 368 -4.22 41.95 -11.66
C THR A 368 -5.09 41.17 -12.65
N ASN A 369 -4.70 41.11 -13.93
CA ASN A 369 -5.42 40.36 -14.96
C ASN A 369 -5.28 38.84 -14.70
N LEU A 370 -4.06 38.40 -14.37
CA LEU A 370 -3.78 37.02 -14.02
C LEU A 370 -4.51 36.57 -12.73
N ASP A 371 -4.68 37.44 -11.73
CA ASP A 371 -5.43 37.12 -10.50
C ASP A 371 -6.93 36.87 -10.76
N ILE A 372 -7.54 37.65 -11.66
CA ILE A 372 -8.93 37.46 -12.09
C ILE A 372 -9.09 36.08 -12.74
N TRP A 373 -8.19 35.71 -13.66
CA TRP A 373 -8.19 34.39 -14.28
C TRP A 373 -7.90 33.26 -13.28
N ARG A 374 -6.97 33.43 -12.33
CA ARG A 374 -6.69 32.41 -11.30
C ARG A 374 -7.94 32.11 -10.48
N LYS A 375 -8.64 33.15 -9.99
CA LYS A 375 -9.88 32.99 -9.20
C LYS A 375 -10.96 32.23 -9.99
N LYS A 376 -11.23 32.66 -11.22
CA LYS A 376 -12.15 31.99 -12.14
C LYS A 376 -11.80 30.51 -12.35
N LEU A 377 -10.52 30.18 -12.52
CA LEU A 377 -10.08 28.79 -12.72
C LEU A 377 -10.17 27.93 -11.45
N VAL A 378 -9.93 28.49 -10.26
CA VAL A 378 -10.17 27.77 -8.99
C VAL A 378 -11.65 27.41 -8.87
N GLU A 379 -12.56 28.37 -9.06
CA GLU A 379 -14.01 28.12 -9.03
C GLU A 379 -14.45 27.07 -10.06
N MET A 380 -13.88 27.10 -11.27
CA MET A 380 -14.16 26.10 -12.31
C MET A 380 -13.65 24.70 -11.95
N LEU A 381 -12.48 24.59 -11.30
CA LEU A 381 -11.89 23.31 -10.87
C LEU A 381 -12.60 22.69 -9.67
N GLU A 382 -13.14 23.52 -8.76
CA GLU A 382 -13.90 23.06 -7.60
C GLU A 382 -15.36 22.70 -7.94
N SER A 383 -15.97 23.38 -8.92
CA SER A 383 -17.35 23.12 -9.36
C SER A 383 -17.48 22.02 -10.42
N SER A 384 -16.53 21.88 -11.34
CA SER A 384 -16.64 20.98 -12.49
C SER A 384 -16.19 19.55 -12.19
N LYS A 385 -17.14 18.63 -12.00
CA LYS A 385 -16.85 17.19 -11.83
C LYS A 385 -16.37 16.51 -13.13
N SER A 386 -16.59 17.08 -14.32
CA SER A 386 -16.34 16.43 -15.62
C SER A 386 -15.18 17.00 -16.43
N SER A 387 -15.08 18.32 -16.63
CA SER A 387 -14.09 18.92 -17.55
C SER A 387 -12.63 18.81 -17.05
N ARG A 388 -11.68 18.79 -17.99
CA ARG A 388 -10.24 18.96 -17.73
C ARG A 388 -9.83 20.38 -18.13
N ILE A 389 -8.98 21.04 -17.34
CA ILE A 389 -8.42 22.35 -17.71
C ILE A 389 -7.00 22.16 -18.25
N VAL A 390 -6.76 22.72 -19.44
CA VAL A 390 -5.45 22.84 -20.05
C VAL A 390 -5.08 24.31 -20.13
N ILE A 391 -3.85 24.65 -19.78
CA ILE A 391 -3.27 25.99 -19.93
C ILE A 391 -2.21 25.86 -21.03
N THR A 392 -2.22 26.75 -22.02
CA THR A 392 -1.31 26.67 -23.17
C THR A 392 -0.67 28.02 -23.46
N GLY A 393 0.52 27.99 -24.06
CA GLY A 393 1.24 29.18 -24.50
C GLY A 393 2.39 28.84 -25.44
N HIS A 394 2.63 29.73 -26.40
CA HIS A 394 3.71 29.60 -27.39
C HIS A 394 4.83 30.63 -27.15
N SER A 395 6.07 30.23 -27.38
CA SER A 395 7.27 31.06 -27.16
C SER A 395 7.27 31.68 -25.76
N PHE A 396 7.50 33.00 -25.62
CA PHE A 396 7.47 33.70 -24.33
C PHE A 396 6.14 33.55 -23.57
N GLY A 397 5.01 33.40 -24.26
CA GLY A 397 3.71 33.08 -23.64
C GLY A 397 3.72 31.74 -22.90
N GLY A 398 4.52 30.76 -23.35
CA GLY A 398 4.74 29.50 -22.64
C GLY A 398 5.46 29.65 -21.30
N ALA A 399 6.39 30.60 -21.19
CA ALA A 399 7.06 30.92 -19.92
C ALA A 399 6.08 31.57 -18.93
N VAL A 400 5.22 32.46 -19.40
CA VAL A 400 4.14 33.08 -18.60
C VAL A 400 3.10 32.04 -18.17
N ALA A 401 2.67 31.15 -19.07
CA ALA A 401 1.76 30.04 -18.78
C ALA A 401 2.34 29.07 -17.73
N THR A 402 3.65 28.84 -17.76
CA THR A 402 4.37 28.03 -16.78
C THR A 402 4.32 28.65 -15.38
N LEU A 403 4.68 29.94 -15.25
CA LEU A 403 4.60 30.68 -13.98
C LEU A 403 3.15 30.76 -13.47
N PHE A 404 2.18 30.98 -14.37
CA PHE A 404 0.76 31.04 -14.03
C PHE A 404 0.24 29.70 -13.50
N THR A 405 0.66 28.59 -14.11
CA THR A 405 0.26 27.25 -13.65
C THR A 405 0.83 26.93 -12.27
N LEU A 406 2.10 27.27 -11.98
CA LEU A 406 2.70 27.09 -10.65
C LEU A 406 1.93 27.88 -9.57
N TRP A 407 1.53 29.11 -9.88
CA TRP A 407 0.74 29.94 -8.97
C TRP A 407 -0.71 29.44 -8.79
N LEU A 408 -1.32 28.90 -9.85
CA LEU A 408 -2.62 28.24 -9.76
C LEU A 408 -2.54 26.99 -8.89
N LEU A 409 -1.53 26.13 -9.05
CA LEU A 409 -1.33 24.91 -8.27
C LEU A 409 -1.20 25.18 -6.76
N GLN A 410 -0.59 26.31 -6.36
CA GLN A 410 -0.55 26.76 -4.96
C GLN A 410 -1.96 26.96 -4.35
N SER A 411 -2.94 27.36 -5.17
CA SER A 411 -4.30 27.70 -4.75
C SER A 411 -5.25 26.50 -4.70
N LEU A 412 -4.79 25.28 -5.01
CA LEU A 412 -5.66 24.11 -5.21
C LEU A 412 -5.38 22.95 -4.23
N ASP A 413 -6.46 22.38 -3.69
CA ASP A 413 -6.38 21.09 -3.00
C ASP A 413 -6.46 19.94 -4.01
N LEU A 414 -5.29 19.50 -4.49
CA LEU A 414 -5.14 18.41 -5.47
C LEU A 414 -5.64 17.04 -4.97
N SER A 415 -6.09 16.90 -3.72
CA SER A 415 -6.80 15.71 -3.24
C SER A 415 -8.30 15.71 -3.61
N LYS A 416 -8.85 16.87 -3.97
CA LYS A 416 -10.27 17.09 -4.28
C LYS A 416 -10.52 17.45 -5.75
N VAL A 417 -9.61 18.18 -6.38
CA VAL A 417 -9.76 18.66 -7.78
C VAL A 417 -8.93 17.84 -8.77
N LYS A 418 -9.33 17.87 -10.05
CA LYS A 418 -8.48 17.33 -11.14
C LYS A 418 -7.29 18.26 -11.36
N ARG A 419 -6.10 17.69 -11.56
CA ARG A 419 -4.89 18.48 -11.86
C ARG A 419 -5.05 19.21 -13.21
N PRO A 420 -4.74 20.52 -13.29
CA PRO A 420 -4.60 21.20 -14.57
C PRO A 420 -3.36 20.70 -15.31
N LEU A 421 -3.33 20.82 -16.63
CA LEU A 421 -2.18 20.48 -17.47
C LEU A 421 -1.68 21.74 -18.20
N CYS A 422 -0.41 22.09 -18.03
CA CYS A 422 0.27 23.11 -18.83
C CYS A 422 0.92 22.44 -20.06
N ILE A 423 0.57 22.89 -21.26
CA ILE A 423 1.20 22.48 -22.52
C ILE A 423 1.87 23.72 -23.13
N THR A 424 3.20 23.72 -23.24
CA THR A 424 3.92 24.83 -23.88
C THR A 424 4.47 24.43 -25.24
N PHE A 425 4.57 25.39 -26.17
CA PHE A 425 5.13 25.17 -27.51
C PHE A 425 6.29 26.14 -27.74
N GLY A 426 7.50 25.63 -27.97
CA GLY A 426 8.67 26.47 -28.22
C GLY A 426 9.03 27.42 -27.08
N SER A 427 8.68 27.09 -25.82
CA SER A 427 8.93 27.96 -24.67
C SER A 427 10.43 28.03 -24.35
N PRO A 428 10.97 29.22 -24.01
CA PRO A 428 12.29 29.32 -23.38
C PRO A 428 12.26 28.72 -21.96
N LEU A 429 13.45 28.39 -21.43
CA LEU A 429 13.60 27.90 -20.05
C LEU A 429 13.35 29.02 -19.02
N VAL A 430 12.70 28.67 -17.90
CA VAL A 430 12.12 29.67 -16.97
C VAL A 430 12.99 29.98 -15.75
N GLY A 431 13.77 29.04 -15.23
CA GLY A 431 14.53 29.24 -13.99
C GLY A 431 15.76 28.34 -13.85
N ASP A 432 16.44 28.47 -12.71
CA ASP A 432 17.71 27.81 -12.40
C ASP A 432 17.58 26.41 -11.78
N GLU A 433 18.72 25.85 -11.35
CA GLU A 433 18.79 24.56 -10.66
C GLU A 433 17.96 24.53 -9.37
N TYR A 434 17.96 25.62 -8.61
CA TYR A 434 17.19 25.72 -7.37
C TYR A 434 15.69 25.80 -7.67
N PHE A 435 15.28 26.54 -8.72
CA PHE A 435 13.90 26.58 -9.17
C PHE A 435 13.41 25.20 -9.64
N ARG A 436 14.23 24.49 -10.42
CA ARG A 436 13.98 23.09 -10.81
C ARG A 436 13.79 22.20 -9.58
N GLN A 437 14.71 22.26 -8.62
CA GLN A 437 14.64 21.44 -7.41
C GLN A 437 13.40 21.76 -6.57
N CYS A 438 13.09 23.05 -6.35
CA CYS A 438 11.87 23.49 -5.70
C CYS A 438 10.60 22.91 -6.34
N VAL A 439 10.48 22.91 -7.67
CA VAL A 439 9.31 22.31 -8.35
C VAL A 439 9.32 20.77 -8.25
N LEU A 440 10.49 20.12 -8.26
CA LEU A 440 10.62 18.67 -8.11
C LEU A 440 10.35 18.16 -6.69
N GLU A 441 10.50 19.00 -5.65
CA GLU A 441 10.07 18.67 -4.28
C GLU A 441 8.55 18.37 -4.25
N PHE A 442 7.76 19.06 -5.08
CA PHE A 442 6.34 18.78 -5.30
C PHE A 442 6.13 17.66 -6.33
N SER A 443 6.29 16.41 -5.88
CA SER A 443 6.22 15.21 -6.72
C SER A 443 4.95 15.07 -7.60
N THR A 444 3.86 15.77 -7.27
CA THR A 444 2.62 15.77 -8.07
C THR A 444 2.57 16.87 -9.13
N TRP A 445 3.36 17.94 -8.98
CA TRP A 445 3.31 19.13 -9.82
C TRP A 445 4.11 18.97 -11.11
N SER A 446 5.25 18.26 -11.07
CA SER A 446 6.04 17.96 -12.28
C SER A 446 5.22 17.26 -13.37
N SER A 447 4.25 16.42 -12.98
CA SER A 447 3.29 15.75 -13.88
C SER A 447 2.26 16.68 -14.54
N CYS A 448 2.24 17.96 -14.18
CA CYS A 448 1.34 18.97 -14.73
C CYS A 448 1.97 19.78 -15.88
N PHE A 449 3.22 19.50 -16.28
CA PHE A 449 3.93 20.28 -17.31
C PHE A 449 4.40 19.39 -18.48
N LEU A 450 3.94 19.72 -19.68
CA LEU A 450 4.36 19.14 -20.95
C LEU A 450 4.92 20.25 -21.86
N ASN A 451 6.23 20.22 -22.13
CA ASN A 451 6.91 21.18 -22.98
C ASN A 451 7.17 20.56 -24.35
N VAL A 452 6.56 21.11 -25.39
CA VAL A 452 6.74 20.67 -26.78
C VAL A 452 7.84 21.53 -27.40
N ALA A 453 8.94 20.90 -27.80
CA ALA A 453 10.11 21.60 -28.33
C ALA A 453 10.65 20.90 -29.57
N SER A 454 10.72 21.63 -30.68
CA SER A 454 11.34 21.12 -31.90
C SER A 454 12.86 21.29 -31.83
N ILE A 455 13.61 20.29 -32.32
CA ILE A 455 15.07 20.45 -32.49
C ILE A 455 15.45 21.50 -33.54
N ASN A 456 14.48 21.98 -34.34
CA ASN A 456 14.70 23.05 -35.31
C ASN A 456 14.24 24.43 -34.78
N ASP A 457 13.64 24.48 -33.59
CA ASP A 457 13.23 25.73 -32.94
C ASP A 457 14.42 26.27 -32.10
N PRO A 458 14.89 27.50 -32.34
CA PRO A 458 15.94 28.11 -31.54
C PRO A 458 15.47 28.57 -30.15
N VAL A 459 14.16 28.81 -29.94
CA VAL A 459 13.65 29.46 -28.71
C VAL A 459 13.86 28.60 -27.45
N PRO A 460 13.59 27.28 -27.42
CA PRO A 460 13.94 26.44 -26.27
C PRO A 460 15.43 26.38 -25.95
N LYS A 461 16.29 26.75 -26.92
CA LYS A 461 17.76 26.69 -26.81
C LYS A 461 18.40 28.06 -26.55
N VAL A 462 17.66 29.16 -26.65
CA VAL A 462 18.20 30.55 -26.63
C VAL A 462 19.00 30.87 -25.38
N PHE A 463 18.65 30.24 -24.24
CA PHE A 463 19.34 30.39 -22.95
C PHE A 463 20.26 29.20 -22.61
N VAL A 464 20.64 28.38 -23.60
CA VAL A 464 21.39 27.12 -23.41
C VAL A 464 22.72 27.11 -24.18
N THR A 465 22.89 28.01 -25.16
CA THR A 465 24.02 28.08 -26.10
C THR A 465 25.35 28.56 -25.53
N SER A 466 25.37 29.20 -24.36
CA SER A 466 26.60 29.61 -23.68
C SER A 466 27.06 28.56 -22.66
N GLN A 467 28.36 28.20 -22.67
CA GLN A 467 28.96 27.35 -21.64
C GLN A 467 28.96 28.07 -20.28
N GLY A 468 27.85 27.93 -19.54
CA GLY A 468 27.66 28.58 -18.23
C GLY A 468 26.24 29.03 -17.92
N SER A 469 25.26 28.83 -18.80
CA SER A 469 23.87 29.20 -18.53
C SER A 469 23.30 28.53 -17.26
N GLY A 470 22.74 29.34 -16.36
CA GLY A 470 22.13 28.88 -15.11
C GLY A 470 20.81 28.13 -15.31
N TYR A 471 20.13 28.34 -16.44
CA TYR A 471 18.80 27.81 -16.74
C TYR A 471 18.77 26.27 -16.75
N LYS A 472 17.65 25.71 -16.28
CA LYS A 472 17.37 24.27 -16.28
C LYS A 472 15.95 23.95 -16.77
N PRO A 473 15.77 22.86 -17.52
CA PRO A 473 14.44 22.35 -17.85
C PRO A 473 13.81 21.63 -16.65
N PHE A 474 12.48 21.56 -16.63
CA PHE A 474 11.70 20.74 -15.70
C PHE A 474 10.35 20.35 -16.33
N GLY A 475 9.70 19.32 -15.79
CA GLY A 475 8.51 18.72 -16.40
C GLY A 475 8.86 17.77 -17.56
N THR A 476 7.85 17.24 -18.23
CA THR A 476 8.04 16.32 -19.36
C THR A 476 8.30 17.11 -20.63
N PHE A 477 9.30 16.74 -21.43
CA PHE A 477 9.54 17.33 -22.74
C PHE A 477 9.15 16.34 -23.84
N LEU A 478 8.30 16.78 -24.78
CA LEU A 478 8.14 16.14 -26.09
C LEU A 478 9.15 16.80 -27.03
N LEU A 479 10.30 16.16 -27.21
CA LEU A 479 11.30 16.58 -28.19
C LEU A 479 10.96 15.98 -29.55
N CYS A 480 10.90 16.82 -30.58
CA CYS A 480 10.43 16.40 -31.89
C CYS A 480 11.19 17.03 -33.08
N SER A 481 11.03 16.43 -34.24
CA SER A 481 11.44 16.93 -35.55
C SER A 481 10.42 16.51 -36.62
N SER A 482 10.68 16.82 -37.88
CA SER A 482 9.92 16.24 -39.00
C SER A 482 10.15 14.72 -39.16
N LEU A 483 11.17 14.16 -38.51
CA LEU A 483 11.52 12.74 -38.59
C LEU A 483 10.73 11.90 -37.58
N GLY A 484 10.61 12.38 -36.35
CA GLY A 484 9.92 11.70 -35.25
C GLY A 484 9.99 12.50 -33.94
N GLY A 485 9.68 11.86 -32.81
CA GLY A 485 9.79 12.49 -31.50
C GLY A 485 9.75 11.47 -30.35
N SER A 486 10.21 11.89 -29.17
CA SER A 486 10.21 11.09 -27.94
C SER A 486 9.93 11.97 -26.73
N CYS A 487 9.26 11.40 -25.73
CA CYS A 487 9.05 12.03 -24.43
C CYS A 487 10.20 11.71 -23.47
N ILE A 488 10.71 12.74 -22.81
CA ILE A 488 11.81 12.65 -21.83
C ILE A 488 11.38 13.36 -20.55
N GLU A 489 11.56 12.71 -19.39
CA GLU A 489 11.32 13.28 -18.05
C GLU A 489 12.62 13.76 -17.38
N ASP A 490 13.78 13.21 -17.76
CA ASP A 490 15.05 13.50 -17.11
C ASP A 490 15.60 14.86 -17.54
N ALA A 491 15.55 15.83 -16.63
CA ALA A 491 15.94 17.21 -16.90
C ALA A 491 17.42 17.38 -17.30
N ASP A 492 18.33 16.53 -16.80
CA ASP A 492 19.73 16.61 -17.20
C ASP A 492 19.95 16.07 -18.62
N ALA A 493 19.26 14.99 -19.02
CA ALA A 493 19.24 14.51 -20.41
C ALA A 493 18.58 15.51 -21.37
N ILE A 494 17.45 16.14 -20.99
CA ILE A 494 16.81 17.21 -21.78
C ILE A 494 17.79 18.36 -22.00
N LEU A 495 18.47 18.83 -20.95
CA LEU A 495 19.46 19.91 -21.06
C LEU A 495 20.60 19.53 -22.01
N GLN A 496 21.13 18.31 -21.90
CA GLN A 496 22.19 17.82 -22.80
C GLN A 496 21.75 17.80 -24.26
N LEU A 497 20.51 17.37 -24.54
CA LEU A 497 19.94 17.37 -25.88
C LEU A 497 19.72 18.77 -26.45
N LEU A 498 19.26 19.72 -25.64
CA LEU A 498 19.11 21.11 -26.06
C LEU A 498 20.46 21.78 -26.33
N VAL A 499 21.50 21.48 -25.54
CA VAL A 499 22.89 21.92 -25.80
C VAL A 499 23.39 21.33 -27.13
N GLU A 500 23.38 20.02 -27.28
CA GLU A 500 24.06 19.35 -28.40
C GLU A 500 23.33 19.58 -29.74
N THR A 501 22.00 19.69 -29.74
CA THR A 501 21.25 20.11 -30.93
C THR A 501 21.37 21.61 -31.24
N SER A 502 21.96 22.44 -30.37
CA SER A 502 22.22 23.84 -30.69
C SER A 502 23.44 23.99 -31.61
N SER A 503 24.48 23.17 -31.44
CA SER A 503 25.69 23.17 -32.25
C SER A 503 25.44 22.83 -33.73
N GLN A 504 24.45 21.97 -34.01
CA GLN A 504 24.10 21.55 -35.37
C GLN A 504 23.35 22.64 -36.16
N CYS A 505 22.66 23.56 -35.50
CA CYS A 505 21.97 24.68 -36.16
C CYS A 505 22.92 25.73 -36.77
N VAL A 506 24.22 25.68 -36.46
CA VAL A 506 25.22 26.64 -36.96
C VAL A 506 25.64 26.36 -38.42
N GLN A 507 25.40 25.14 -38.93
CA GLN A 507 25.87 24.72 -40.27
C GLN A 507 24.91 25.05 -41.42
N ASN A 508 23.65 25.39 -41.14
CA ASN A 508 22.70 25.88 -42.13
C ASN A 508 22.29 27.32 -41.75
N PRO A 509 22.78 28.35 -42.47
CA PRO A 509 22.35 29.72 -42.20
C PRO A 509 20.87 29.85 -42.57
N VAL A 510 20.01 29.99 -41.55
CA VAL A 510 18.67 30.54 -41.73
C VAL A 510 18.87 31.96 -42.31
N PRO A 511 18.27 32.30 -43.46
CA PRO A 511 18.49 33.61 -44.07
C PRO A 511 18.03 34.72 -43.12
N ASN A 512 18.82 35.79 -43.05
CA ASN A 512 18.53 36.99 -42.24
C ASN A 512 17.18 37.59 -42.62
N SER A 513 16.14 37.26 -41.85
CA SER A 513 14.83 37.91 -41.87
C SER A 513 14.16 37.63 -40.52
N GLY A 514 13.71 38.69 -39.84
CA GLY A 514 13.05 38.57 -38.54
C GLY A 514 11.66 37.93 -38.64
N THR A 515 11.10 37.59 -37.48
CA THR A 515 9.66 37.35 -37.27
C THR A 515 9.00 36.21 -38.08
N GLN A 516 9.74 35.16 -38.50
CA GLN A 516 9.10 33.94 -39.01
C GLN A 516 8.63 33.02 -37.88
N LEU A 517 7.30 32.88 -37.75
CA LEU A 517 6.64 32.02 -36.76
C LEU A 517 7.01 30.53 -36.96
N PHE A 518 7.42 29.86 -35.89
CA PHE A 518 7.67 28.42 -35.92
C PHE A 518 6.35 27.63 -35.79
N ASP A 519 5.84 27.11 -36.91
CA ASP A 519 4.59 26.35 -36.92
C ASP A 519 4.77 24.90 -36.40
N TYR A 520 4.37 24.67 -35.15
CA TYR A 520 4.29 23.33 -34.57
C TYR A 520 3.17 22.48 -35.19
N GLY A 521 2.14 23.08 -35.81
CA GLY A 521 0.96 22.39 -36.34
C GLY A 521 1.30 21.41 -37.45
N LYS A 522 2.17 21.80 -38.39
CA LYS A 522 2.70 20.88 -39.40
C LYS A 522 3.43 19.69 -38.76
N ILE A 523 4.33 19.94 -37.81
CA ILE A 523 5.11 18.88 -37.14
C ILE A 523 4.17 17.92 -36.38
N LEU A 524 3.21 18.44 -35.61
CA LEU A 524 2.24 17.63 -34.87
C LEU A 524 1.37 16.77 -35.82
N LYS A 525 0.98 17.31 -36.98
CA LYS A 525 0.23 16.58 -38.01
C LYS A 525 1.07 15.49 -38.68
N ASP A 526 2.33 15.77 -39.00
CA ASP A 526 3.27 14.80 -39.57
C ASP A 526 3.56 13.66 -38.58
N LEU A 527 3.77 13.99 -37.30
CA LEU A 527 3.95 12.99 -36.22
C LEU A 527 2.70 12.15 -35.97
N LYS A 528 1.51 12.78 -35.92
CA LYS A 528 0.23 12.06 -35.81
C LYS A 528 0.02 11.11 -36.98
N THR A 529 0.40 11.53 -38.18
CA THR A 529 0.39 10.70 -39.38
C THR A 529 1.32 9.49 -39.21
N LYS A 530 2.59 9.70 -38.85
CA LYS A 530 3.56 8.62 -38.59
C LYS A 530 3.18 7.67 -37.44
N ALA A 531 2.51 8.17 -36.40
CA ALA A 531 2.01 7.34 -35.30
C ALA A 531 0.88 6.39 -35.75
N LEU A 532 0.06 6.81 -36.72
CA LEU A 532 -1.02 6.00 -37.30
C LEU A 532 -0.50 5.05 -38.40
N TYR A 533 0.35 5.55 -39.28
CA TYR A 533 1.08 4.77 -40.29
C TYR A 533 2.42 4.33 -39.71
N ARG A 534 2.43 3.29 -38.87
CA ARG A 534 3.65 2.67 -38.32
C ARG A 534 4.66 2.33 -39.42
N ASP A 535 5.60 3.23 -39.66
CA ASP A 535 6.89 2.86 -40.23
C ASP A 535 7.66 2.05 -39.19
N VAL A 536 8.23 0.94 -39.65
CA VAL A 536 9.22 0.21 -38.87
C VAL A 536 10.50 1.03 -38.99
N PHE A 537 10.86 1.78 -37.95
CA PHE A 537 12.20 2.33 -37.82
C PHE A 537 13.20 1.18 -38.02
N GLU A 538 14.03 1.25 -39.07
CA GLU A 538 15.09 0.27 -39.29
C GLU A 538 16.03 0.29 -38.09
N LEU A 539 16.02 -0.80 -37.35
CA LEU A 539 16.75 -0.92 -36.08
C LEU A 539 18.22 -1.13 -36.37
N VAL A 540 19.01 -0.07 -36.13
CA VAL A 540 20.48 -0.11 -36.09
C VAL A 540 20.93 -1.28 -35.20
N GLU A 541 21.93 -2.03 -35.68
CA GLU A 541 22.28 -3.35 -35.16
C GLU A 541 22.82 -3.40 -33.70
N GLU A 542 22.68 -4.60 -33.15
CA GLU A 542 23.12 -5.15 -31.85
C GLU A 542 24.00 -4.30 -30.90
N ASP A 543 23.38 -3.48 -30.06
CA ASP A 543 23.97 -3.04 -28.79
C ASP A 543 23.49 -3.98 -27.64
N ARG A 544 24.40 -4.68 -26.97
CA ARG A 544 24.07 -5.73 -25.96
C ARG A 544 23.47 -5.20 -24.65
N VAL A 545 23.29 -3.88 -24.50
CA VAL A 545 22.78 -3.22 -23.29
C VAL A 545 21.44 -2.58 -23.61
N PRO A 546 20.29 -3.13 -23.15
CA PRO A 546 18.96 -2.69 -23.56
C PRO A 546 18.68 -1.19 -23.33
N LEU A 547 19.09 -0.66 -22.17
CA LEU A 547 18.99 0.76 -21.83
C LEU A 547 19.75 1.67 -22.84
N LYS A 548 20.88 1.20 -23.35
CA LYS A 548 21.67 1.93 -24.36
C LYS A 548 20.98 1.88 -25.73
N ALA A 549 20.41 0.72 -26.10
CA ALA A 549 19.68 0.53 -27.35
C ALA A 549 18.37 1.34 -27.40
N GLY A 550 17.63 1.42 -26.28
CA GLY A 550 16.42 2.24 -26.17
C GLY A 550 16.73 3.74 -26.31
N ILE A 551 17.74 4.26 -25.60
CA ILE A 551 18.21 5.64 -25.77
C ILE A 551 18.65 5.90 -27.22
N LYS A 552 19.43 5.01 -27.84
CA LYS A 552 19.77 5.11 -29.27
C LYS A 552 18.54 5.20 -30.17
N THR A 553 17.49 4.43 -29.88
CA THR A 553 16.24 4.44 -30.63
C THR A 553 15.45 5.75 -30.44
N GLN A 554 15.37 6.28 -29.21
CA GLN A 554 14.77 7.60 -28.95
C GLN A 554 15.50 8.71 -29.71
N LEU A 555 16.84 8.71 -29.64
CA LEU A 555 17.66 9.71 -30.31
C LEU A 555 17.58 9.60 -31.83
N ALA A 556 17.54 8.40 -32.40
CA ALA A 556 17.33 8.21 -33.83
C ALA A 556 15.93 8.68 -34.29
N ALA A 557 14.90 8.52 -33.44
CA ALA A 557 13.56 9.06 -33.73
C ALA A 557 13.53 10.59 -33.70
N ILE A 558 14.29 11.24 -32.80
CA ILE A 558 14.39 12.71 -32.74
C ILE A 558 15.26 13.26 -33.89
N LEU A 559 16.45 12.69 -34.12
CA LEU A 559 17.53 13.27 -34.93
C LEU A 559 17.70 12.65 -36.33
N GLY A 560 17.19 11.44 -36.57
CA GLY A 560 17.32 10.71 -37.82
C GLY A 560 18.30 9.52 -37.78
N VAL A 561 18.44 8.85 -38.93
CA VAL A 561 19.27 7.64 -39.06
C VAL A 561 20.76 7.97 -38.99
N LEU A 562 21.45 7.33 -38.05
CA LEU A 562 22.90 7.46 -37.84
C LEU A 562 23.65 6.53 -38.81
N SER A 563 23.72 6.92 -40.09
CA SER A 563 24.52 6.19 -41.07
C SER A 563 26.01 6.24 -40.74
N SER A 564 26.70 5.10 -40.87
CA SER A 564 28.10 4.87 -40.47
C SER A 564 29.18 5.63 -41.28
N GLN A 565 28.81 6.63 -42.10
CA GLN A 565 29.71 7.34 -43.02
C GLN A 565 30.23 8.71 -42.53
N GLN A 566 29.97 9.12 -41.29
CA GLN A 566 30.64 10.27 -40.67
C GLN A 566 31.38 9.87 -39.38
N GLN A 567 32.71 9.82 -39.44
CA GLN A 567 33.56 9.41 -38.31
C GLN A 567 33.65 10.47 -37.19
N GLN A 568 33.43 11.75 -37.49
CA GLN A 568 33.55 12.83 -36.50
C GLN A 568 32.33 12.91 -35.55
N THR A 569 31.11 12.78 -36.09
CA THR A 569 29.84 12.90 -35.34
C THR A 569 29.56 11.70 -34.41
N ASN A 570 30.17 10.55 -34.68
CA ASN A 570 29.99 9.32 -33.89
C ASN A 570 30.57 9.42 -32.46
N ILE A 571 31.62 10.23 -32.25
CA ILE A 571 32.31 10.35 -30.95
C ILE A 571 31.50 11.21 -29.96
N GLU A 572 30.95 12.33 -30.43
CA GLU A 572 30.09 13.20 -29.60
C GLU A 572 28.79 12.49 -29.22
N PHE A 573 28.21 11.73 -30.17
CA PHE A 573 26.96 11.02 -29.96
C PHE A 573 27.05 9.84 -28.98
N GLU A 574 28.11 9.03 -29.01
CA GLU A 574 28.35 8.02 -27.97
C GLU A 574 28.65 8.64 -26.59
N SER A 575 29.18 9.88 -26.54
CA SER A 575 29.33 10.65 -25.30
C SER A 575 27.97 11.04 -24.72
N LEU A 576 27.04 11.54 -25.54
CA LEU A 576 25.64 11.81 -25.17
C LEU A 576 24.95 10.58 -24.60
N ILE A 577 24.96 9.48 -25.36
CA ILE A 577 24.34 8.21 -24.94
C ILE A 577 24.90 7.77 -23.58
N LYS A 578 26.22 7.86 -23.37
CA LYS A 578 26.85 7.51 -22.08
C LYS A 578 26.37 8.41 -20.93
N LYS A 579 26.17 9.71 -21.16
CA LYS A 579 25.61 10.63 -20.15
C LYS A 579 24.15 10.30 -19.85
N MET A 580 23.31 10.12 -20.86
CA MET A 580 21.88 9.76 -20.71
C MET A 580 21.70 8.42 -19.97
N VAL A 581 22.45 7.38 -20.36
CA VAL A 581 22.48 6.07 -19.66
C VAL A 581 22.86 6.24 -18.18
N THR A 582 23.76 7.17 -17.87
CA THR A 582 24.19 7.44 -16.50
C THR A 582 23.08 8.13 -15.69
N HIS A 583 22.34 9.06 -16.30
CA HIS A 583 21.25 9.77 -15.63
C HIS A 583 20.00 8.90 -15.47
N GLU A 584 19.56 8.15 -16.48
CA GLU A 584 18.44 7.21 -16.35
C GLU A 584 18.70 6.17 -15.25
N ARG A 585 19.95 5.71 -15.09
CA ARG A 585 20.34 4.83 -13.96
C ARG A 585 20.20 5.52 -12.60
N LYS A 586 20.60 6.79 -12.46
CA LYS A 586 20.41 7.55 -11.21
C LYS A 586 18.91 7.72 -10.90
N LEU A 587 18.11 8.08 -11.92
CA LEU A 587 16.66 8.26 -11.80
C LEU A 587 15.97 6.95 -11.38
N ALA A 588 16.36 5.80 -11.96
CA ALA A 588 15.86 4.49 -11.57
C ALA A 588 16.18 4.16 -10.10
N ILE A 589 17.40 4.43 -9.63
CA ILE A 589 17.78 4.24 -8.22
C ILE A 589 16.93 5.12 -7.28
N GLN A 590 16.66 6.38 -7.67
CA GLN A 590 15.78 7.28 -6.91
C GLN A 590 14.33 6.78 -6.89
N LYS A 591 13.76 6.38 -8.03
CA LYS A 591 12.39 5.81 -8.13
C LYS A 591 12.25 4.54 -7.25
N THR A 592 13.28 3.68 -7.20
CA THR A 592 13.34 2.51 -6.29
C THR A 592 13.38 2.90 -4.81
N LYS A 593 14.09 3.98 -4.43
CA LYS A 593 14.10 4.49 -3.05
C LYS A 593 12.70 4.91 -2.60
N VAL A 594 11.93 5.58 -3.47
CA VAL A 594 10.53 5.97 -3.19
C VAL A 594 9.62 4.74 -3.07
N TYR A 595 9.74 3.76 -3.98
CA TYR A 595 8.98 2.50 -3.89
C TYR A 595 9.25 1.74 -2.57
N SER A 596 10.49 1.75 -2.08
CA SER A 596 10.86 1.13 -0.80
C SER A 596 10.10 1.71 0.41
N SER A 597 9.67 2.98 0.35
CA SER A 597 8.94 3.64 1.45
C SER A 597 7.55 3.02 1.70
N PHE A 598 6.88 2.57 0.64
CA PHE A 598 5.57 1.91 0.73
C PHE A 598 5.68 0.49 1.28
N LEU A 599 6.71 -0.27 0.87
CA LEU A 599 7.00 -1.58 1.45
C LEU A 599 7.37 -1.48 2.93
N LYS A 600 8.18 -0.49 3.31
CA LYS A 600 8.52 -0.21 4.72
C LYS A 600 7.28 -0.01 5.59
N LEU A 601 6.26 0.73 5.14
CA LEU A 601 5.08 1.06 5.97
C LEU A 601 4.34 -0.17 6.53
N ASN A 602 4.27 -1.27 5.78
CA ASN A 602 3.63 -2.50 6.28
C ASN A 602 4.50 -3.22 7.33
N GLU A 603 5.83 -3.23 7.16
CA GLU A 603 6.74 -3.76 8.18
C GLU A 603 6.75 -2.92 9.45
N ILE A 604 6.67 -1.58 9.33
CA ILE A 604 6.57 -0.66 10.46
C ILE A 604 5.31 -0.91 11.30
N LYS A 605 4.17 -1.22 10.66
CA LYS A 605 2.95 -1.66 11.37
C LYS A 605 3.15 -2.97 12.13
N LYS A 606 3.84 -3.96 11.53
CA LYS A 606 4.19 -5.21 12.21
C LYS A 606 5.07 -4.95 13.42
N TYR A 607 6.10 -4.11 13.30
CA TYR A 607 6.99 -3.79 14.42
C TYR A 607 6.25 -3.05 15.54
N MET A 608 5.33 -2.13 15.23
CA MET A 608 4.48 -1.49 16.23
C MET A 608 3.61 -2.50 16.99
N ALA A 609 2.92 -3.39 16.25
CA ALA A 609 2.08 -4.44 16.84
C ALA A 609 2.87 -5.43 17.72
N ASN A 610 4.15 -5.68 17.42
CA ASN A 610 5.02 -6.47 18.28
C ASN A 610 5.42 -5.72 19.57
N ILE A 611 5.60 -4.40 19.53
CA ILE A 611 5.81 -3.60 20.75
C ILE A 611 4.51 -3.52 21.58
N GLU A 612 3.34 -3.45 20.95
CA GLU A 612 2.04 -3.57 21.64
C GLU A 612 1.90 -4.93 22.33
N TRP A 613 2.31 -6.02 21.67
CA TRP A 613 2.37 -7.36 22.27
C TRP A 613 3.33 -7.41 23.46
N TYR A 614 4.56 -6.90 23.28
CA TYR A 614 5.55 -6.78 24.35
C TYR A 614 5.02 -5.99 25.55
N LYS A 615 4.28 -4.90 25.28
CA LYS A 615 3.63 -4.11 26.33
C LYS A 615 2.59 -4.91 27.11
N LYS A 616 1.76 -5.70 26.41
CA LYS A 616 0.79 -6.59 27.04
C LYS A 616 1.48 -7.68 27.89
N GLU A 617 2.43 -8.39 27.31
CA GLU A 617 3.20 -9.45 28.01
C GLU A 617 3.84 -8.91 29.30
N SER A 618 4.45 -7.72 29.24
CA SER A 618 5.07 -7.07 30.40
C SER A 618 4.07 -6.66 31.49
N LYS A 619 2.82 -6.33 31.09
CA LYS A 619 1.72 -6.04 32.01
C LYS A 619 1.20 -7.30 32.68
N ASP A 620 1.02 -8.39 31.91
CA ASP A 620 0.56 -9.68 32.42
C ASP A 620 1.56 -10.29 33.43
N MET A 621 2.86 -9.95 33.33
CA MET A 621 3.90 -10.27 34.31
C MET A 621 3.89 -9.38 35.58
N GLY A 622 3.04 -8.35 35.64
CA GLY A 622 3.00 -7.40 36.77
C GLY A 622 4.19 -6.44 36.86
N ILE A 623 4.99 -6.33 35.80
CA ILE A 623 6.22 -5.51 35.77
C ILE A 623 5.96 -4.15 35.11
N GLY A 624 5.28 -4.16 33.96
CA GLY A 624 5.21 -2.99 33.08
C GLY A 624 6.34 -2.98 32.06
N TYR A 625 6.04 -2.48 30.86
CA TYR A 625 6.92 -2.60 29.70
C TYR A 625 8.16 -1.70 29.76
N TYR A 626 8.02 -0.53 30.39
CA TYR A 626 9.12 0.36 30.73
C TYR A 626 10.15 -0.37 31.61
N ASP A 627 9.70 -0.88 32.76
CA ASP A 627 10.55 -1.51 33.76
C ASP A 627 11.13 -2.87 33.31
N LYS A 628 10.36 -3.68 32.57
CA LYS A 628 10.87 -4.93 31.97
C LYS A 628 12.01 -4.61 31.00
N TYR A 629 11.79 -3.65 30.10
CA TYR A 629 12.77 -3.25 29.10
C TYR A 629 13.99 -2.54 29.72
N ARG A 630 13.81 -1.69 30.73
CA ARG A 630 14.91 -1.11 31.53
C ARG A 630 15.81 -2.21 32.08
N ASN A 631 15.24 -3.32 32.55
CA ASN A 631 16.00 -4.42 33.12
C ASN A 631 16.67 -5.34 32.06
N LYS A 632 16.08 -5.56 30.88
CA LYS A 632 16.58 -6.47 29.81
C LYS A 632 16.93 -7.88 30.32
N ARG A 633 15.97 -8.57 30.96
CA ARG A 633 16.16 -9.90 31.61
C ARG A 633 15.57 -11.08 30.83
N TYR A 634 14.80 -10.83 29.77
CA TYR A 634 14.05 -11.83 29.04
C TYR A 634 14.40 -11.84 27.55
N THR A 635 14.26 -13.00 26.89
CA THR A 635 14.51 -13.13 25.44
C THR A 635 13.62 -12.22 24.60
N SER A 636 12.39 -11.94 25.07
CA SER A 636 11.47 -10.94 24.50
C SER A 636 12.09 -9.55 24.37
N ASP A 637 13.01 -9.19 25.27
CA ASP A 637 13.61 -7.85 25.34
C ASP A 637 14.60 -7.63 24.19
N ILE A 638 15.24 -8.70 23.70
CA ILE A 638 16.12 -8.69 22.52
C ILE A 638 15.30 -8.42 21.26
N THR A 639 14.13 -9.06 21.13
CA THR A 639 13.22 -8.84 20.00
C THR A 639 12.59 -7.44 20.05
N ALA A 640 12.24 -6.94 21.25
CA ALA A 640 11.77 -5.57 21.44
C ALA A 640 12.84 -4.52 21.05
N GLU A 641 14.12 -4.76 21.38
CA GLU A 641 15.26 -3.93 20.96
C GLU A 641 15.36 -3.81 19.44
N GLU A 642 15.27 -4.93 18.72
CA GLU A 642 15.35 -4.96 17.26
C GLU A 642 14.21 -4.14 16.62
N TYR A 643 12.98 -4.31 17.11
CA TYR A 643 11.83 -3.55 16.64
C TYR A 643 11.90 -2.07 17.03
N LYS A 644 12.40 -1.72 18.23
CA LYS A 644 12.67 -0.33 18.63
C LYS A 644 13.60 0.36 17.63
N LYS A 645 14.73 -0.27 17.29
CA LYS A 645 15.72 0.27 16.33
C LYS A 645 15.14 0.44 14.92
N LYS A 646 14.37 -0.53 14.42
CA LYS A 646 13.72 -0.45 13.10
C LYS A 646 12.64 0.65 13.04
N LEU A 647 11.85 0.81 14.11
CA LEU A 647 10.89 1.90 14.24
C LEU A 647 11.59 3.27 14.33
N PHE A 648 12.66 3.38 15.13
CA PHE A 648 13.43 4.60 15.31
C PHE A 648 14.00 5.12 13.99
N ASN A 649 14.73 4.27 13.25
CA ASN A 649 15.36 4.69 11.99
C ASN A 649 14.32 5.15 10.96
N TYR A 650 13.20 4.42 10.82
CA TYR A 650 12.14 4.81 9.89
C TYR A 650 11.47 6.13 10.27
N TRP A 651 11.10 6.32 11.53
CA TRP A 651 10.44 7.54 11.96
C TRP A 651 11.39 8.74 12.00
N HIS A 652 12.68 8.52 12.26
CA HIS A 652 13.71 9.53 12.05
C HIS A 652 13.74 9.98 10.58
N ASP A 653 14.00 9.06 9.63
CA ASP A 653 14.05 9.35 8.19
C ASP A 653 12.78 10.09 7.72
N MET A 654 11.60 9.57 8.06
CA MET A 654 10.29 10.11 7.65
C MET A 654 10.02 11.50 8.21
N VAL A 655 10.35 11.76 9.48
CA VAL A 655 10.11 13.06 10.12
C VAL A 655 11.11 14.10 9.62
N MET A 656 12.38 13.72 9.42
CA MET A 656 13.38 14.62 8.83
C MET A 656 13.06 14.94 7.36
N GLU A 657 12.58 13.97 6.57
CA GLU A 657 12.08 14.23 5.21
C GLU A 657 10.89 15.21 5.23
N ALA A 658 9.89 14.96 6.08
CA ALA A 658 8.70 15.83 6.19
C ALA A 658 9.01 17.23 6.72
N ALA A 659 10.03 17.38 7.58
CA ALA A 659 10.48 18.65 8.13
C ALA A 659 11.26 19.52 7.13
N ASN A 660 11.77 18.91 6.05
CA ASN A 660 12.58 19.56 5.02
C ASN A 660 11.76 20.01 3.80
N LYS A 661 10.54 19.48 3.60
CA LYS A 661 9.65 19.83 2.48
C LYS A 661 9.06 21.25 2.59
N PRO A 662 8.64 21.87 1.47
CA PRO A 662 8.03 23.20 1.44
C PRO A 662 6.77 23.28 2.31
N GLN A 663 6.43 24.49 2.75
CA GLN A 663 5.44 24.71 3.81
C GLN A 663 4.05 24.12 3.50
N THR A 664 3.62 24.11 2.24
CA THR A 664 2.31 23.60 1.78
C THR A 664 2.26 22.07 1.73
N GLU A 665 3.12 21.42 0.94
CA GLU A 665 3.17 19.94 0.85
C GLU A 665 3.60 19.31 2.19
N GLY A 666 4.56 19.93 2.89
CA GLY A 666 4.95 19.55 4.24
C GLY A 666 3.80 19.64 5.24
N THR A 667 2.81 20.52 5.05
CA THR A 667 1.59 20.52 5.91
C THR A 667 0.69 19.32 5.63
N ALA A 668 0.44 18.99 4.35
CA ALA A 668 -0.34 17.79 4.00
C ALA A 668 0.33 16.49 4.48
N MET A 669 1.66 16.39 4.34
CA MET A 669 2.43 15.25 4.83
C MET A 669 2.42 15.17 6.37
N ARG A 670 2.62 16.29 7.08
CA ARG A 670 2.53 16.34 8.55
C ARG A 670 1.17 15.86 9.05
N VAL A 671 0.06 16.38 8.53
CA VAL A 671 -1.30 15.96 8.91
C VAL A 671 -1.53 14.46 8.63
N ARG A 672 -1.08 13.96 7.47
CA ARG A 672 -1.24 12.55 7.08
C ARG A 672 -0.55 11.57 8.03
N PHE A 673 0.61 11.93 8.57
CA PHE A 673 1.38 11.05 9.47
C PHE A 673 1.22 11.37 10.96
N LEU A 674 0.56 12.47 11.33
CA LEU A 674 0.50 12.98 12.70
C LEU A 674 0.00 11.96 13.72
N PHE A 675 -1.08 11.23 13.40
CA PHE A 675 -1.65 10.21 14.29
C PHE A 675 -0.67 9.04 14.53
N ALA A 676 -0.12 8.49 13.45
CA ALA A 676 0.79 7.35 13.52
C ALA A 676 2.13 7.73 14.21
N GLY A 677 2.65 8.93 13.92
CA GLY A 677 3.85 9.46 14.57
C GLY A 677 3.65 9.77 16.06
N THR A 678 2.47 10.26 16.44
CA THR A 678 2.12 10.48 17.85
C THR A 678 2.03 9.17 18.62
N ASN A 679 1.40 8.14 18.05
CA ASN A 679 1.36 6.81 18.67
C ASN A 679 2.76 6.19 18.77
N TYR A 680 3.59 6.32 17.73
CA TYR A 680 5.00 5.90 17.76
C TYR A 680 5.76 6.59 18.89
N ARG A 681 5.70 7.93 19.01
CA ARG A 681 6.35 8.69 20.08
C ARG A 681 5.90 8.17 21.46
N ARG A 682 4.59 8.07 21.69
CA ARG A 682 4.02 7.63 22.98
C ARG A 682 4.33 6.18 23.35
N MET A 683 4.61 5.32 22.37
CA MET A 683 4.96 3.91 22.62
C MET A 683 6.48 3.70 22.78
N ILE A 684 7.30 4.38 21.95
CA ILE A 684 8.73 4.08 21.80
C ILE A 684 9.63 5.01 22.62
N GLU A 685 9.27 6.27 22.80
CA GLU A 685 10.07 7.20 23.61
C GLU A 685 10.26 6.72 25.06
N PRO A 686 9.26 6.14 25.76
CA PRO A 686 9.48 5.48 27.05
C PRO A 686 10.59 4.41 27.04
N LEU A 687 10.75 3.64 25.96
CA LEU A 687 11.83 2.65 25.86
C LEU A 687 13.20 3.30 25.66
N HIS A 688 13.25 4.44 24.97
CA HIS A 688 14.47 5.24 24.84
C HIS A 688 14.88 5.91 26.16
N ILE A 689 13.90 6.38 26.94
CA ILE A 689 14.10 6.93 28.30
C ILE A 689 14.63 5.83 29.24
N ALA A 690 14.03 4.63 29.19
CA ALA A 690 14.45 3.48 29.99
C ALA A 690 15.91 3.06 29.73
N GLU A 691 16.40 3.21 28.51
CA GLU A 691 17.80 2.95 28.14
C GLU A 691 18.72 4.05 28.69
N TYR A 692 18.37 5.32 28.45
CA TYR A 692 19.13 6.49 28.90
C TYR A 692 19.38 6.51 30.42
N TYR A 693 18.33 6.31 31.23
CA TYR A 693 18.47 6.28 32.69
C TYR A 693 19.08 4.97 33.22
N LYS A 694 19.08 3.87 32.45
CA LYS A 694 19.84 2.66 32.79
C LYS A 694 21.35 2.90 32.69
N GLU A 695 21.77 3.70 31.71
CA GLU A 695 23.18 4.04 31.44
C GLU A 695 23.70 5.17 32.36
N GLY A 696 22.85 5.72 33.23
CA GLY A 696 23.23 6.74 34.22
C GLY A 696 23.05 8.19 33.75
N GLY A 697 22.32 8.41 32.65
CA GLY A 697 21.98 9.76 32.18
C GLY A 697 21.12 10.56 33.16
N LYS A 698 21.14 11.89 33.02
CA LYS A 698 20.32 12.86 33.78
C LYS A 698 19.90 14.00 32.85
N ASN A 699 18.70 14.56 33.05
CA ASN A 699 18.15 15.63 32.21
C ASN A 699 17.95 15.24 30.72
N TYR A 700 17.23 14.13 30.48
CA TYR A 700 16.90 13.61 29.14
C TYR A 700 16.34 14.67 28.16
N VAL A 701 15.68 15.72 28.66
CA VAL A 701 15.08 16.78 27.85
C VAL A 701 16.11 17.49 26.94
N GLY A 702 17.36 17.63 27.41
CA GLY A 702 18.45 18.23 26.63
C GLY A 702 19.02 17.31 25.53
N GLU A 703 18.93 15.99 25.70
CA GLU A 703 19.46 14.97 24.78
C GLU A 703 18.37 14.32 23.91
N ARG A 704 17.16 14.86 23.96
CA ARG A 704 15.98 14.28 23.33
C ARG A 704 16.10 14.24 21.80
N PRO A 705 15.93 13.07 21.15
CA PRO A 705 16.05 12.94 19.70
C PRO A 705 15.14 13.92 18.91
N PRO A 706 15.67 14.67 17.91
CA PRO A 706 14.93 15.75 17.24
C PRO A 706 13.58 15.37 16.64
N HIS A 707 13.45 14.14 16.13
CA HIS A 707 12.21 13.68 15.52
C HIS A 707 11.05 13.51 16.54
N PHE A 708 11.33 13.19 17.80
CA PHE A 708 10.30 13.17 18.86
C PHE A 708 9.82 14.59 19.19
N VAL A 709 10.75 15.55 19.28
CA VAL A 709 10.44 16.98 19.50
C VAL A 709 9.56 17.52 18.37
N LEU A 710 9.92 17.28 17.11
CA LEU A 710 9.15 17.72 15.93
C LEU A 710 7.75 17.10 15.91
N LEU A 711 7.61 15.79 16.18
CA LEU A 711 6.31 15.12 16.25
C LEU A 711 5.41 15.68 17.37
N GLU A 712 5.97 16.05 18.51
CA GLU A 712 5.21 16.69 19.59
C GLU A 712 4.82 18.14 19.24
N GLN A 713 5.73 18.91 18.64
CA GLN A 713 5.45 20.27 18.18
C GLN A 713 4.30 20.29 17.17
N TRP A 714 4.36 19.45 16.12
CA TRP A 714 3.30 19.37 15.11
C TRP A 714 1.95 18.96 15.70
N PHE A 715 1.95 18.10 16.73
CA PHE A 715 0.72 17.72 17.43
C PHE A 715 0.13 18.89 18.23
N LYS A 716 0.96 19.66 18.94
CA LYS A 716 0.53 20.88 19.66
C LYS A 716 0.02 21.96 18.70
N GLU A 717 0.66 22.14 17.54
CA GLU A 717 0.21 23.07 16.50
C GLU A 717 -1.18 22.69 15.92
N ASP A 718 -1.41 21.40 15.67
CA ASP A 718 -2.69 20.90 15.13
C ASP A 718 -3.83 20.96 16.18
N GLU A 719 -3.58 20.58 17.42
CA GLU A 719 -4.56 20.73 18.51
C GLU A 719 -4.89 22.21 18.80
N LYS A 720 -3.90 23.12 18.70
CA LYS A 720 -4.15 24.57 18.77
C LYS A 720 -5.09 25.03 17.65
N LYS A 721 -4.83 24.67 16.39
CA LYS A 721 -5.69 24.99 15.24
C LYS A 721 -7.11 24.44 15.39
N LYS A 722 -7.25 23.19 15.87
CA LYS A 722 -8.56 22.59 16.17
C LYS A 722 -9.30 23.33 17.27
N LYS A 723 -8.61 23.74 18.33
CA LYS A 723 -9.18 24.53 19.43
C LYS A 723 -9.66 25.90 18.93
N GLU A 724 -8.82 26.63 18.21
CA GLU A 724 -9.17 27.92 17.60
C GLU A 724 -10.37 27.80 16.65
N LYS A 725 -10.45 26.72 15.87
CA LYS A 725 -11.60 26.42 15.00
C LYS A 725 -12.88 26.16 15.80
N ARG A 726 -12.83 25.34 16.85
CA ARG A 726 -13.98 25.11 17.74
C ARG A 726 -14.43 26.39 18.44
N GLU A 727 -13.50 27.17 18.98
CA GLU A 727 -13.80 28.46 19.61
C GLU A 727 -14.35 29.50 18.63
N ARG A 728 -14.11 29.34 17.32
CA ARG A 728 -14.75 30.12 16.26
C ARG A 728 -16.16 29.61 15.97
N GLU A 729 -16.32 28.30 15.76
CA GLU A 729 -17.62 27.64 15.55
C GLU A 729 -18.58 27.87 16.73
N GLU A 730 -18.09 27.87 17.97
CA GLU A 730 -18.85 28.17 19.20
C GLU A 730 -19.18 29.66 19.38
N ARG A 731 -18.43 30.57 18.73
CA ARG A 731 -18.76 32.01 18.65
C ARG A 731 -19.81 32.27 17.58
N GLU A 732 -19.73 31.56 16.46
CA GLU A 732 -20.67 31.66 15.33
C GLU A 732 -22.00 30.92 15.62
N ASN A 733 -22.02 29.94 16.53
CA ASN A 733 -23.25 29.28 17.01
C ASN A 733 -23.28 29.04 18.54
N PRO A 734 -23.88 29.95 19.32
CA PRO A 734 -23.93 29.86 20.79
C PRO A 734 -24.66 28.64 21.36
N GLN A 735 -25.52 27.96 20.59
CA GLN A 735 -26.26 26.77 21.05
C GLN A 735 -25.36 25.54 21.24
N LEU A 736 -24.13 25.55 20.72
CA LEU A 736 -23.19 24.43 20.83
C LEU A 736 -22.56 24.28 22.24
N ARG A 737 -22.66 25.30 23.09
CA ARG A 737 -21.96 25.38 24.40
C ARG A 737 -22.28 24.27 25.40
N SER A 738 -23.43 23.58 25.30
CA SER A 738 -23.85 22.60 26.32
C SER A 738 -23.39 21.16 26.07
N ALA A 739 -22.76 20.88 24.91
CA ALA A 739 -22.52 19.50 24.43
C ALA A 739 -21.06 19.00 24.58
N SER A 740 -20.25 19.54 25.50
CA SER A 740 -18.82 19.21 25.61
C SER A 740 -18.29 19.13 27.05
N LYS A 741 -18.47 17.94 27.67
CA LYS A 741 -17.52 17.32 28.63
C LYS A 741 -17.90 15.85 28.92
N SER A 742 -18.30 15.12 27.87
CA SER A 742 -18.33 13.65 27.91
C SER A 742 -16.89 13.15 28.06
N ASN A 743 -16.54 12.62 29.24
CA ASN A 743 -15.17 12.23 29.57
C ASN A 743 -14.80 10.90 28.88
N SER A 744 -14.62 10.95 27.56
CA SER A 744 -14.34 9.78 26.71
C SER A 744 -13.03 9.10 27.07
N LYS A 745 -12.00 9.86 27.49
CA LYS A 745 -10.72 9.33 27.97
C LYS A 745 -10.88 8.35 29.14
N ALA A 746 -11.77 8.67 30.10
CA ALA A 746 -12.04 7.81 31.26
C ALA A 746 -12.50 6.40 30.85
N LYS A 747 -13.24 6.27 29.74
CA LYS A 747 -13.71 4.96 29.23
C LYS A 747 -12.64 4.15 28.51
N SER A 748 -11.51 4.77 28.13
CA SER A 748 -10.44 4.14 27.35
C SER A 748 -9.09 4.08 28.07
N VAL A 749 -9.02 4.51 29.33
CA VAL A 749 -7.74 4.70 30.06
C VAL A 749 -6.91 3.42 30.22
N VAL A 750 -7.55 2.25 30.26
CA VAL A 750 -6.87 0.94 30.32
C VAL A 750 -6.09 0.62 29.03
N SER A 751 -6.56 1.16 27.91
CA SER A 751 -6.00 0.97 26.56
C SER A 751 -5.15 2.16 26.07
N SER A 752 -5.13 3.28 26.78
CA SER A 752 -4.37 4.46 26.37
C SER A 752 -2.87 4.33 26.71
N LEU A 753 -2.05 4.95 25.86
CA LEU A 753 -0.69 5.32 26.18
C LEU A 753 -0.70 6.63 26.97
N ASN A 754 0.41 6.93 27.66
CA ASN A 754 0.55 8.23 28.33
C ASN A 754 0.46 9.36 27.28
N ASP A 755 -0.32 10.39 27.59
CA ASP A 755 -0.46 11.53 26.68
C ASP A 755 0.87 12.29 26.54
N ASP A 756 1.58 12.39 27.66
CA ASP A 756 2.97 12.78 27.79
C ASP A 756 3.89 11.55 27.68
N SER A 757 4.70 11.52 26.62
CA SER A 757 5.68 10.45 26.39
C SER A 757 6.92 10.57 27.28
N CYS A 758 7.16 11.74 27.87
CA CYS A 758 8.24 12.01 28.81
C CYS A 758 7.85 11.73 30.28
N PHE A 759 6.65 11.20 30.57
CA PHE A 759 6.21 10.84 31.94
C PHE A 759 7.29 10.11 32.76
N TRP A 760 8.00 9.16 32.15
CA TRP A 760 9.04 8.39 32.82
C TRP A 760 10.32 9.17 33.13
N VAL A 761 10.61 10.25 32.40
CA VAL A 761 11.67 11.21 32.74
C VAL A 761 11.38 11.81 34.11
N HIS A 762 10.15 12.29 34.32
CA HIS A 762 9.72 12.86 35.59
C HIS A 762 9.78 11.85 36.74
N VAL A 763 9.49 10.57 36.48
CA VAL A 763 9.63 9.49 37.48
C VAL A 763 11.10 9.22 37.85
N GLU A 764 12.01 9.11 36.88
CA GLU A 764 13.43 8.85 37.15
C GLU A 764 14.12 10.04 37.84
N GLU A 765 13.85 11.28 37.41
CA GLU A 765 14.34 12.48 38.09
C GLU A 765 13.78 12.58 39.53
N ALA A 766 12.51 12.23 39.75
CA ALA A 766 11.94 12.17 41.10
C ALA A 766 12.56 11.04 41.96
N LEU A 767 12.94 9.90 41.37
CA LEU A 767 13.69 8.85 42.07
C LEU A 767 15.09 9.34 42.49
N ILE A 768 15.79 10.06 41.61
CA ILE A 768 17.09 10.68 41.89
C ILE A 768 16.95 11.70 43.04
N LEU A 769 15.93 12.57 43.00
CA LEU A 769 15.66 13.55 44.06
C LEU A 769 15.32 12.91 45.41
N CYS A 770 14.74 11.70 45.44
CA CYS A 770 14.55 10.95 46.69
C CYS A 770 15.89 10.51 47.32
N ASP A 771 16.91 10.21 46.50
CA ASP A 771 18.23 9.77 46.97
C ASP A 771 19.17 10.97 47.27
N GLU A 772 18.97 12.10 46.59
CA GLU A 772 19.72 13.36 46.81
C GLU A 772 19.16 14.22 47.96
N LEU A 773 18.18 13.74 48.74
CA LEU A 773 17.48 14.53 49.77
C LEU A 773 18.42 15.13 50.85
N ALA A 774 19.55 14.48 51.13
CA ALA A 774 20.54 14.96 52.10
C ALA A 774 21.51 16.01 51.54
N SER A 775 21.66 16.10 50.22
CA SER A 775 22.61 16.99 49.52
C SER A 775 21.93 18.14 48.77
N ASN A 776 20.62 18.06 48.54
CA ASN A 776 19.86 19.01 47.73
C ASN A 776 18.69 19.61 48.55
N PRO A 777 18.81 20.86 49.05
CA PRO A 777 17.80 21.47 49.92
C PRO A 777 16.45 21.67 49.23
N ASP A 778 16.42 21.82 47.91
CA ASP A 778 15.20 22.00 47.11
C ASP A 778 14.50 20.67 46.77
N ALA A 779 15.13 19.52 47.00
CA ALA A 779 14.62 18.22 46.55
C ALA A 779 13.21 17.93 47.07
N LYS A 780 12.92 18.29 48.33
CA LYS A 780 11.59 18.11 48.92
C LYS A 780 10.50 18.92 48.19
N GLN A 781 10.82 20.14 47.76
CA GLN A 781 9.87 21.00 47.04
C GLN A 781 9.61 20.47 45.62
N LYS A 782 10.67 20.08 44.90
CA LYS A 782 10.56 19.47 43.56
C LYS A 782 9.78 18.14 43.57
N LEU A 783 9.88 17.36 44.65
CA LEU A 783 9.06 16.15 44.83
C LEU A 783 7.57 16.45 45.03
N ILE A 784 7.21 17.58 45.66
CA ILE A 784 5.80 18.03 45.79
C ILE A 784 5.27 18.54 44.44
N GLU A 785 6.10 19.23 43.66
CA GLU A 785 5.75 19.64 42.28
C GLU A 785 5.48 18.42 41.38
N PHE A 786 6.30 17.37 41.51
CA PHE A 786 6.05 16.10 40.81
C PHE A 786 4.76 15.41 41.28
N GLU A 787 4.45 15.42 42.58
CA GLU A 787 3.14 14.96 43.09
C GLU A 787 1.97 15.71 42.43
N HIS A 788 2.05 17.03 42.29
CA HIS A 788 1.00 17.82 41.62
C HIS A 788 0.85 17.46 40.13
N TYR A 789 1.96 17.25 39.41
CA TYR A 789 1.94 16.77 38.02
C TYR A 789 1.30 15.37 37.89
N VAL A 790 1.62 14.44 38.80
CA VAL A 790 1.02 13.10 38.84
C VAL A 790 -0.48 13.20 39.13
N LEU A 791 -0.90 14.09 40.03
CA LEU A 791 -2.31 14.29 40.34
C LEU A 791 -3.10 14.85 39.13
N ASP A 792 -2.58 15.87 38.45
CA ASP A 792 -3.23 16.44 37.26
C ASP A 792 -3.35 15.41 36.12
N THR A 793 -2.27 14.66 35.85
CA THR A 793 -2.29 13.63 34.80
C THR A 793 -3.27 12.49 35.12
N LEU A 794 -3.50 12.16 36.38
CA LEU A 794 -4.55 11.21 36.80
C LEU A 794 -5.96 11.81 36.69
N GLU A 795 -6.18 13.05 37.10
CA GLU A 795 -7.50 13.70 37.00
C GLU A 795 -7.95 13.92 35.54
N ASN A 796 -6.99 14.15 34.65
CA ASN A 796 -7.20 14.30 33.21
C ASN A 796 -7.25 12.96 32.42
N PHE A 797 -7.14 11.81 33.09
CA PHE A 797 -7.01 10.47 32.48
C PHE A 797 -5.92 10.41 31.39
N ALA A 798 -4.80 11.08 31.65
CA ALA A 798 -3.69 11.30 30.72
C ALA A 798 -2.54 10.30 30.89
N VAL A 799 -2.59 9.44 31.91
CA VAL A 799 -1.57 8.43 32.22
C VAL A 799 -2.18 7.02 32.31
N THR A 800 -1.43 6.00 31.88
CA THR A 800 -1.87 4.60 31.88
C THR A 800 -1.97 4.02 33.30
N PRO A 801 -2.93 3.12 33.62
CA PRO A 801 -2.93 2.40 34.89
C PRO A 801 -1.71 1.47 35.09
N ASP A 802 -0.93 1.21 34.04
CA ASP A 802 0.28 0.36 34.15
C ASP A 802 1.35 0.98 35.06
N ILE A 803 1.28 2.28 35.38
CA ILE A 803 2.17 2.91 36.37
C ILE A 803 1.96 2.31 37.78
N PHE A 804 0.77 1.77 38.08
CA PHE A 804 0.43 1.21 39.39
C PHE A 804 0.82 -0.27 39.54
N LEU A 805 1.49 -0.87 38.55
CA LEU A 805 2.01 -2.22 38.65
C LEU A 805 3.07 -2.32 39.76
N ALA A 806 3.03 -3.40 40.53
CA ALA A 806 3.73 -3.49 41.81
C ALA A 806 5.27 -3.35 41.72
N GLN A 807 5.86 -3.66 40.56
CA GLN A 807 7.31 -3.57 40.33
C GLN A 807 7.73 -2.28 39.57
N SER A 808 6.80 -1.39 39.23
CA SER A 808 7.10 -0.20 38.41
C SER A 808 8.01 0.80 39.15
N SER A 809 8.84 1.54 38.41
CA SER A 809 9.62 2.65 38.96
C SER A 809 8.73 3.72 39.63
N PHE A 810 7.48 3.90 39.17
CA PHE A 810 6.53 4.81 39.83
C PHE A 810 6.10 4.31 41.22
N MET A 811 5.84 3.00 41.37
CA MET A 811 5.53 2.42 42.69
C MET A 811 6.76 2.41 43.60
N GLN A 812 7.97 2.25 43.04
CA GLN A 812 9.22 2.42 43.78
C GLN A 812 9.40 3.86 44.29
N TRP A 813 9.15 4.86 43.43
CA TRP A 813 9.13 6.28 43.83
C TRP A 813 8.13 6.53 44.95
N TRP A 814 6.88 6.08 44.80
CA TRP A 814 5.86 6.26 45.83
C TRP A 814 6.28 5.67 47.18
N ASN A 815 6.92 4.50 47.19
CA ASN A 815 7.41 3.87 48.41
C ASN A 815 8.52 4.70 49.10
N LYS A 816 9.46 5.29 48.34
CA LYS A 816 10.46 6.23 48.88
C LYS A 816 9.81 7.53 49.37
N TYR A 817 9.01 8.16 48.51
CA TYR A 817 8.36 9.45 48.77
C TYR A 817 7.46 9.42 50.00
N LYS A 818 6.68 8.34 50.19
CA LYS A 818 5.86 8.11 51.40
C LYS A 818 6.69 8.15 52.70
N GLY A 819 7.94 7.67 52.67
CA GLY A 819 8.86 7.76 53.81
C GLY A 819 9.33 9.19 54.07
N ILE A 820 9.64 9.93 52.98
CA ILE A 820 10.16 11.31 53.02
C ILE A 820 9.13 12.31 53.55
N VAL A 821 7.85 12.20 53.13
CA VAL A 821 6.79 13.10 53.59
C VAL A 821 6.18 12.70 54.94
N GLY A 822 6.44 11.46 55.38
CA GLY A 822 5.91 10.92 56.63
C GLY A 822 4.42 10.60 56.62
N SER A 823 3.90 10.20 57.78
CA SER A 823 2.48 9.84 57.97
C SER A 823 1.55 11.05 58.15
N SER A 824 2.07 12.18 58.64
CA SER A 824 1.31 13.40 58.93
C SER A 824 1.01 14.25 57.70
N TYR A 825 1.84 14.18 56.66
CA TYR A 825 1.57 14.85 55.39
C TYR A 825 0.36 14.22 54.70
N SER A 826 -0.56 15.05 54.18
CA SER A 826 -1.75 14.58 53.46
C SER A 826 -2.04 15.48 52.26
N SER A 827 -2.38 14.84 51.16
CA SER A 827 -2.63 15.41 49.83
C SER A 827 -3.63 14.51 49.12
N LYS A 828 -4.26 15.00 48.05
CA LYS A 828 -5.24 14.20 47.28
C LYS A 828 -4.59 12.95 46.66
N LEU A 829 -3.33 13.03 46.22
CA LEU A 829 -2.58 11.88 45.70
C LEU A 829 -2.19 10.91 46.83
N THR A 830 -1.66 11.39 47.96
CA THR A 830 -1.28 10.50 49.08
C THR A 830 -2.48 9.77 49.67
N ASP A 831 -3.67 10.40 49.74
CA ASP A 831 -4.93 9.73 50.09
C ASP A 831 -5.28 8.60 49.10
N VAL A 832 -5.22 8.89 47.79
CA VAL A 832 -5.49 7.90 46.72
C VAL A 832 -4.54 6.70 46.81
N MET A 833 -3.26 6.97 47.03
CA MET A 833 -2.21 5.95 47.11
C MET A 833 -2.26 5.14 48.42
N ARG A 834 -2.49 5.78 49.57
CA ARG A 834 -2.62 5.10 50.89
C ARG A 834 -3.88 4.24 50.96
N ARG A 835 -5.02 4.75 50.48
CA ARG A 835 -6.32 4.04 50.46
C ARG A 835 -6.45 3.03 49.31
N ARG A 836 -5.44 2.96 48.42
CA ARG A 836 -5.42 2.13 47.20
C ARG A 836 -6.61 2.35 46.26
N THR A 837 -7.20 3.55 46.25
CA THR A 837 -8.34 3.85 45.37
C THR A 837 -7.93 3.95 43.90
N TYR A 838 -6.62 4.09 43.60
CA TYR A 838 -6.07 3.96 42.25
C TYR A 838 -6.39 2.62 41.58
N LEU A 839 -6.72 1.56 42.33
CA LEU A 839 -7.18 0.30 41.73
C LEU A 839 -8.47 0.47 40.91
N LYS A 840 -9.30 1.46 41.24
CA LYS A 840 -10.52 1.83 40.49
C LYS A 840 -10.27 2.84 39.35
N TYR A 841 -9.05 3.33 39.19
CA TYR A 841 -8.70 4.26 38.10
C TYR A 841 -8.88 3.58 36.73
N ALA A 842 -8.59 2.28 36.64
CA ALA A 842 -8.84 1.46 35.45
C ALA A 842 -10.33 1.38 35.06
N ASP A 843 -11.25 1.53 36.03
CA ASP A 843 -12.70 1.47 35.77
C ASP A 843 -13.28 2.80 35.25
N GLY A 844 -12.43 3.81 35.02
CA GLY A 844 -12.85 5.14 34.56
C GLY A 844 -13.55 5.99 35.62
N VAL A 845 -13.49 5.60 36.89
CA VAL A 845 -14.10 6.34 38.00
C VAL A 845 -13.18 7.48 38.43
N SER A 846 -13.69 8.72 38.38
CA SER A 846 -12.96 9.88 38.88
C SER A 846 -12.64 9.73 40.37
N LEU A 847 -11.40 10.06 40.75
CA LEU A 847 -10.85 9.85 42.09
C LEU A 847 -11.63 10.56 43.22
N SER A 848 -12.47 11.55 42.90
CA SER A 848 -13.34 12.26 43.85
C SER A 848 -14.68 11.57 44.16
N MET A 849 -15.14 10.62 43.33
CA MET A 849 -16.50 10.06 43.42
C MET A 849 -16.59 8.73 44.19
N ALA A 850 -15.46 8.08 44.47
CA ALA A 850 -15.43 6.73 45.04
C ALA A 850 -15.98 6.62 46.47
N ALA A 851 -16.01 7.70 47.24
CA ALA A 851 -16.54 7.72 48.61
C ALA A 851 -18.08 7.85 48.67
N PHE A 852 -18.67 8.66 47.79
CA PHE A 852 -20.13 8.89 47.74
C PHE A 852 -20.90 7.64 47.28
N LEU A 853 -20.33 6.86 46.37
CA LEU A 853 -20.93 5.63 45.85
C LEU A 853 -21.15 4.53 46.91
N ILE A 854 -20.30 4.46 47.95
CA ILE A 854 -20.41 3.42 48.99
C ILE A 854 -21.61 3.67 49.91
N VAL A 855 -21.89 4.95 50.21
CA VAL A 855 -23.07 5.34 51.00
C VAL A 855 -24.38 5.20 50.21
N LEU A 856 -24.33 5.37 48.88
CA LEU A 856 -25.49 5.16 48.01
C LEU A 856 -25.81 3.67 47.79
N LEU A 857 -24.80 2.78 47.83
CA LEU A 857 -25.00 1.35 47.61
C LEU A 857 -25.79 0.65 48.75
N THR A 858 -25.71 1.16 49.97
CA THR A 858 -26.37 0.53 51.13
C THR A 858 -27.87 0.83 51.21
N SER A 859 -28.35 1.95 50.65
CA SER A 859 -29.79 2.23 50.57
C SER A 859 -30.48 1.60 49.35
N LEU A 860 -29.73 1.34 48.26
CA LEU A 860 -30.29 0.81 47.02
C LEU A 860 -30.57 -0.71 47.05
N LEU A 861 -30.06 -1.42 48.06
CA LEU A 861 -30.30 -2.86 48.26
C LEU A 861 -31.74 -3.21 48.70
N ALA A 862 -32.58 -2.21 49.02
CA ALA A 862 -33.94 -2.40 49.51
C ALA A 862 -35.04 -2.32 48.42
N LEU A 863 -34.72 -1.95 47.17
CA LEU A 863 -35.75 -1.70 46.14
C LEU A 863 -35.68 -2.67 44.94
N THR A 864 -36.40 -3.79 45.11
CA THR A 864 -37.09 -4.58 44.07
C THR A 864 -36.30 -5.19 42.91
N THR A 865 -36.53 -6.49 42.74
CA THR A 865 -36.24 -7.29 41.54
C THR A 865 -36.90 -6.68 40.29
N LEU A 866 -36.09 -6.14 39.38
CA LEU A 866 -36.49 -5.92 37.99
C LEU A 866 -36.00 -7.09 37.13
N PRO A 867 -36.81 -7.61 36.17
CA PRO A 867 -36.33 -8.58 35.20
C PRO A 867 -35.24 -7.93 34.34
N ALA A 868 -34.19 -8.69 34.00
CA ALA A 868 -33.14 -8.20 33.13
C ALA A 868 -33.74 -7.83 31.76
N ALA A 869 -33.71 -6.53 31.43
CA ALA A 869 -34.24 -6.05 30.16
C ALA A 869 -33.46 -6.69 28.99
N GLU A 870 -34.14 -7.52 28.20
CA GLU A 870 -33.58 -7.96 26.92
C GLU A 870 -33.31 -6.74 26.04
N SER A 871 -32.07 -6.60 25.55
CA SER A 871 -31.72 -5.46 24.71
C SER A 871 -32.39 -5.61 23.34
N ARG A 872 -33.50 -4.89 23.16
CA ARG A 872 -34.16 -4.73 21.86
C ARG A 872 -33.20 -4.07 20.86
N LEU A 873 -33.38 -4.35 19.57
CA LEU A 873 -32.65 -3.66 18.51
C LEU A 873 -33.26 -2.26 18.27
N TYR A 874 -32.42 -1.28 17.89
CA TYR A 874 -32.83 0.10 17.60
C TYR A 874 -32.07 0.64 16.38
N ILE A 875 -32.72 1.47 15.57
CA ILE A 875 -32.10 2.07 14.37
C ILE A 875 -30.93 3.00 14.74
N ASN A 876 -31.03 3.67 15.88
CA ASN A 876 -30.03 4.63 16.38
C ASN A 876 -29.16 4.08 17.53
N TYR A 877 -29.04 2.75 17.67
CA TYR A 877 -28.32 2.08 18.77
C TYR A 877 -26.92 2.65 19.04
N TYR A 878 -26.15 2.95 17.98
CA TYR A 878 -24.80 3.49 18.08
C TYR A 878 -24.70 5.03 18.13
N GLN A 879 -25.80 5.77 18.05
CA GLN A 879 -25.78 7.24 17.91
C GLN A 879 -25.04 7.95 19.06
N LYS A 880 -25.07 7.40 20.28
CA LYS A 880 -24.38 7.95 21.46
C LYS A 880 -23.01 7.31 21.74
N SER A 881 -22.80 6.05 21.35
CA SER A 881 -21.62 5.25 21.69
C SER A 881 -20.58 5.20 20.57
N CYS A 882 -21.01 5.22 19.31
CA CYS A 882 -20.17 5.38 18.13
C CYS A 882 -20.85 6.31 17.11
N PRO A 883 -20.86 7.64 17.33
CA PRO A 883 -21.62 8.59 16.49
C PRO A 883 -21.25 8.56 15.00
N ARG A 884 -20.01 8.17 14.67
CA ARG A 884 -19.50 8.05 13.30
C ARG A 884 -19.72 6.67 12.66
N PHE A 885 -20.43 5.75 13.31
CA PHE A 885 -20.63 4.37 12.83
C PHE A 885 -21.13 4.33 11.37
N ALA A 886 -22.24 5.00 11.07
CA ALA A 886 -22.83 4.99 9.74
C ALA A 886 -21.89 5.57 8.66
N GLN A 887 -21.17 6.65 8.99
CA GLN A 887 -20.17 7.26 8.11
C GLN A 887 -19.02 6.28 7.82
N ILE A 888 -18.42 5.70 8.86
CA ILE A 888 -17.25 4.82 8.72
C ILE A 888 -17.59 3.57 7.91
N VAL A 889 -18.76 2.97 8.12
CA VAL A 889 -19.22 1.84 7.30
C VAL A 889 -19.47 2.28 5.87
N GLN A 890 -20.15 3.41 5.63
CA GLN A 890 -20.41 3.95 4.29
C GLN A 890 -19.10 4.22 3.53
N ASP A 891 -18.16 4.94 4.13
CA ASP A 891 -16.86 5.26 3.53
C ASP A 891 -16.09 3.97 3.21
N THR A 892 -16.11 2.97 4.10
CA THR A 892 -15.41 1.71 3.89
C THR A 892 -16.00 0.90 2.75
N VAL A 893 -17.33 0.70 2.71
CA VAL A 893 -17.96 -0.07 1.62
C VAL A 893 -17.86 0.67 0.28
N THR A 894 -17.95 2.00 0.29
CA THR A 894 -17.83 2.81 -0.93
C THR A 894 -16.46 2.63 -1.56
N ASN A 895 -15.39 2.83 -0.78
CA ASN A 895 -14.03 2.63 -1.26
C ASN A 895 -13.76 1.18 -1.70
N LYS A 896 -14.28 0.19 -0.97
CA LYS A 896 -14.07 -1.23 -1.30
C LYS A 896 -14.81 -1.64 -2.58
N GLN A 897 -16.05 -1.20 -2.80
CA GLN A 897 -16.82 -1.46 -4.02
C GLN A 897 -16.19 -0.79 -5.25
N ILE A 898 -15.61 0.41 -5.11
CA ILE A 898 -14.85 1.07 -6.19
C ILE A 898 -13.59 0.26 -6.56
N MET A 899 -12.88 -0.30 -5.57
CA MET A 899 -11.69 -1.13 -5.81
C MET A 899 -12.03 -2.53 -6.37
N ASN A 900 -13.15 -3.13 -5.97
CA ASN A 900 -13.61 -4.40 -6.49
C ASN A 900 -15.15 -4.43 -6.61
N PRO A 901 -15.69 -4.38 -7.84
CA PRO A 901 -17.14 -4.40 -8.11
C PRO A 901 -17.88 -5.62 -7.57
N THR A 902 -17.19 -6.72 -7.26
CA THR A 902 -17.81 -7.94 -6.73
C THR A 902 -18.19 -7.84 -5.25
N THR A 903 -17.72 -6.82 -4.52
CA THR A 903 -17.92 -6.67 -3.06
C THR A 903 -19.40 -6.66 -2.69
N ALA A 904 -20.26 -5.97 -3.45
CA ALA A 904 -21.68 -5.86 -3.16
C ALA A 904 -22.40 -7.22 -3.14
N ALA A 905 -22.33 -7.98 -4.22
CA ALA A 905 -22.95 -9.30 -4.32
C ALA A 905 -22.34 -10.31 -3.34
N ALA A 906 -21.01 -10.26 -3.16
CA ALA A 906 -20.32 -11.13 -2.21
C ALA A 906 -20.77 -10.87 -0.76
N THR A 907 -20.94 -9.60 -0.36
CA THR A 907 -21.37 -9.23 1.00
C THR A 907 -22.84 -9.55 1.23
N LEU A 908 -23.70 -9.34 0.22
CA LEU A 908 -25.11 -9.75 0.25
C LEU A 908 -25.25 -11.25 0.47
N ARG A 909 -24.49 -12.06 -0.28
CA ARG A 909 -24.46 -13.52 -0.10
C ARG A 909 -23.91 -13.92 1.27
N LEU A 910 -22.84 -13.26 1.75
CA LEU A 910 -22.26 -13.52 3.07
C LEU A 910 -23.28 -13.29 4.21
N PHE A 911 -24.06 -12.21 4.15
CA PHE A 911 -25.11 -11.92 5.12
C PHE A 911 -26.26 -12.93 5.08
N PHE A 912 -26.68 -13.36 3.87
CA PHE A 912 -27.68 -14.42 3.74
C PHE A 912 -27.20 -15.75 4.34
N HIS A 913 -25.95 -16.14 4.08
CA HIS A 913 -25.36 -17.37 4.60
C HIS A 913 -25.19 -17.35 6.13
N ASP A 914 -24.85 -16.19 6.73
CA ASP A 914 -24.81 -16.00 8.19
C ASP A 914 -26.22 -16.20 8.80
N CYS A 915 -27.16 -15.39 8.36
CA CYS A 915 -28.51 -15.34 8.91
C CYS A 915 -29.28 -16.64 8.77
N LEU A 916 -29.24 -17.29 7.60
CA LEU A 916 -30.07 -18.47 7.34
C LEU A 916 -29.52 -19.76 7.95
N ALA A 917 -28.19 -19.87 8.14
CA ALA A 917 -27.59 -21.05 8.78
C ALA A 917 -27.96 -21.14 10.26
N ASN A 918 -27.46 -20.21 11.10
CA ASN A 918 -27.65 -20.23 12.56
C ASN A 918 -28.27 -18.96 13.14
N GLY A 919 -28.32 -17.88 12.38
CA GLY A 919 -28.84 -16.57 12.81
C GLY A 919 -27.84 -15.45 12.51
N CYS A 920 -28.32 -14.21 12.48
CA CYS A 920 -27.47 -13.06 12.15
C CYS A 920 -26.59 -12.66 13.35
N ASP A 921 -25.57 -13.44 13.66
CA ASP A 921 -24.62 -13.21 14.74
C ASP A 921 -23.15 -13.13 14.25
N ALA A 922 -22.94 -13.14 12.93
CA ALA A 922 -21.63 -13.14 12.30
C ALA A 922 -20.75 -14.36 12.70
N SER A 923 -21.33 -15.50 13.07
CA SER A 923 -20.63 -16.79 13.26
C SER A 923 -19.88 -17.21 11.99
N ILE A 924 -20.39 -16.87 10.80
CA ILE A 924 -19.72 -17.20 9.54
C ILE A 924 -18.37 -16.50 9.37
N LEU A 925 -18.11 -15.41 10.10
CA LEU A 925 -16.83 -14.69 10.00
C LEU A 925 -15.70 -15.39 10.76
N LEU A 926 -16.02 -16.27 11.72
CA LEU A 926 -15.01 -16.97 12.52
C LEU A 926 -14.18 -17.93 11.64
N SER A 927 -12.87 -17.92 11.86
CA SER A 927 -11.94 -18.84 11.19
C SER A 927 -11.91 -20.21 11.88
N SER A 928 -11.62 -21.28 11.12
CA SER A 928 -11.36 -22.59 11.70
C SER A 928 -10.17 -22.59 12.66
N THR A 929 -10.20 -23.48 13.65
CA THR A 929 -9.09 -23.78 14.55
C THR A 929 -8.63 -25.23 14.32
N PRO A 930 -7.45 -25.65 14.83
CA PRO A 930 -6.97 -27.03 14.68
C PRO A 930 -7.94 -28.11 15.21
N PHE A 931 -8.89 -27.74 16.07
CA PHE A 931 -9.85 -28.65 16.71
C PHE A 931 -11.31 -28.43 16.27
N ASN A 932 -11.58 -27.41 15.44
CA ASN A 932 -12.95 -27.08 15.02
C ASN A 932 -12.97 -26.42 13.63
N LYS A 933 -13.70 -27.06 12.69
CA LYS A 933 -13.97 -26.50 11.37
C LYS A 933 -15.14 -25.52 11.44
N ALA A 934 -14.89 -24.25 11.14
CA ALA A 934 -15.87 -23.16 11.18
C ALA A 934 -16.83 -23.19 9.97
N GLU A 935 -17.94 -22.48 10.07
CA GLU A 935 -18.95 -22.36 9.00
C GLU A 935 -18.36 -21.85 7.69
N ARG A 936 -17.41 -20.89 7.76
CA ARG A 936 -16.70 -20.36 6.59
C ARG A 936 -16.09 -21.44 5.70
N ASP A 937 -15.63 -22.53 6.30
CA ASP A 937 -14.94 -23.63 5.61
C ASP A 937 -15.89 -24.82 5.34
N ALA A 938 -17.20 -24.66 5.54
CA ALA A 938 -18.20 -25.60 5.02
C ALA A 938 -18.20 -25.62 3.49
N ASP A 939 -18.50 -26.77 2.90
CA ASP A 939 -18.47 -27.04 1.45
C ASP A 939 -19.07 -25.90 0.59
N ILE A 940 -20.35 -25.57 0.83
CA ILE A 940 -21.07 -24.50 0.12
C ILE A 940 -20.45 -23.09 0.32
N ASN A 941 -19.78 -22.87 1.45
CA ASN A 941 -19.20 -21.58 1.84
C ASN A 941 -17.79 -21.34 1.27
N LEU A 942 -17.11 -22.38 0.76
CA LEU A 942 -15.83 -22.23 0.04
C LEU A 942 -15.96 -21.37 -1.23
N SER A 943 -17.17 -21.24 -1.78
CA SER A 943 -17.50 -20.37 -2.91
C SER A 943 -17.78 -18.90 -2.53
N LEU A 944 -17.70 -18.52 -1.25
CA LEU A 944 -17.88 -17.14 -0.81
C LEU A 944 -16.63 -16.30 -1.09
N PRO A 945 -16.71 -15.19 -1.87
CA PRO A 945 -15.54 -14.39 -2.18
C PRO A 945 -14.91 -13.75 -0.93
N GLY A 946 -13.58 -13.87 -0.82
CA GLY A 946 -12.80 -13.31 0.30
C GLY A 946 -13.02 -11.80 0.54
N ASP A 947 -13.43 -11.07 -0.49
CA ASP A 947 -13.68 -9.63 -0.43
C ASP A 947 -14.86 -9.23 0.47
N ALA A 948 -15.85 -10.10 0.66
CA ALA A 948 -16.94 -9.90 1.61
C ALA A 948 -16.45 -9.96 3.08
N PHE A 949 -15.45 -10.80 3.36
CA PHE A 949 -14.82 -10.85 4.67
C PHE A 949 -13.90 -9.62 4.87
N ASP A 950 -13.14 -9.24 3.84
CA ASP A 950 -12.24 -8.06 3.88
C ASP A 950 -13.00 -6.75 4.13
N VAL A 951 -14.17 -6.53 3.52
CA VAL A 951 -14.93 -5.28 3.75
C VAL A 951 -15.40 -5.15 5.21
N VAL A 952 -15.86 -6.25 5.81
CA VAL A 952 -16.29 -6.28 7.22
C VAL A 952 -15.09 -6.11 8.16
N VAL A 953 -13.96 -6.77 7.89
CA VAL A 953 -12.72 -6.63 8.68
C VAL A 953 -12.17 -5.20 8.62
N ARG A 954 -12.20 -4.55 7.45
CA ARG A 954 -11.79 -3.14 7.30
C ARG A 954 -12.69 -2.19 8.07
N ALA A 955 -14.02 -2.36 7.93
CA ALA A 955 -14.99 -1.53 8.63
C ALA A 955 -14.83 -1.72 10.15
N LYS A 956 -14.68 -2.96 10.61
CA LYS A 956 -14.38 -3.28 12.02
C LYS A 956 -13.10 -2.63 12.50
N THR A 957 -12.01 -2.71 11.73
CA THR A 957 -10.73 -2.07 12.08
C THR A 957 -10.88 -0.55 12.23
N ALA A 958 -11.58 0.11 11.29
CA ALA A 958 -11.82 1.54 11.37
C ALA A 958 -12.76 1.92 12.53
N LEU A 959 -13.72 1.06 12.87
CA LEU A 959 -14.64 1.27 13.99
C LEU A 959 -13.97 1.03 15.34
N GLU A 960 -13.13 0.01 15.51
CA GLU A 960 -12.37 -0.19 16.75
C GLU A 960 -11.38 0.97 17.01
N LEU A 961 -10.85 1.61 15.97
CA LEU A 961 -10.05 2.83 16.10
C LEU A 961 -10.88 4.07 16.51
N ALA A 962 -12.17 4.12 16.16
CA ALA A 962 -13.05 5.27 16.41
C ALA A 962 -13.91 5.13 17.68
N CYS A 963 -14.27 3.90 18.05
CA CYS A 963 -15.17 3.53 19.13
C CYS A 963 -14.86 2.09 19.59
N PRO A 964 -13.75 1.87 20.32
CA PRO A 964 -13.31 0.55 20.76
C PRO A 964 -14.42 -0.24 21.46
N ASN A 965 -14.44 -1.57 21.26
CA ASN A 965 -15.29 -2.53 21.95
C ASN A 965 -16.80 -2.25 21.87
N THR A 966 -17.23 -1.42 20.91
CA THR A 966 -18.60 -0.88 20.87
C THR A 966 -19.47 -1.59 19.84
N VAL A 967 -18.96 -1.79 18.62
CA VAL A 967 -19.77 -2.22 17.46
C VAL A 967 -19.56 -3.70 17.14
N SER A 968 -20.63 -4.49 17.02
CA SER A 968 -20.53 -5.92 16.65
C SER A 968 -20.19 -6.12 15.18
N CYS A 969 -19.58 -7.25 14.84
CA CYS A 969 -19.37 -7.62 13.44
C CYS A 969 -20.68 -7.95 12.73
N ALA A 970 -21.67 -8.49 13.47
CA ALA A 970 -23.03 -8.72 12.97
C ALA A 970 -23.72 -7.43 12.48
N ASP A 971 -23.65 -6.33 13.24
CA ASP A 971 -24.23 -5.04 12.81
C ASP A 971 -23.44 -4.40 11.65
N ILE A 972 -22.12 -4.61 11.60
CA ILE A 972 -21.30 -4.16 10.46
C ILE A 972 -21.71 -4.88 9.18
N LEU A 973 -21.85 -6.22 9.22
CA LEU A 973 -22.25 -7.02 8.05
C LEU A 973 -23.66 -6.63 7.56
N ALA A 974 -24.61 -6.45 8.47
CA ALA A 974 -25.98 -6.03 8.13
C ALA A 974 -26.03 -4.64 7.46
N VAL A 975 -25.33 -3.64 8.02
CA VAL A 975 -25.32 -2.27 7.46
C VAL A 975 -24.49 -2.20 6.18
N ALA A 976 -23.36 -2.90 6.11
CA ALA A 976 -22.55 -2.97 4.91
C ALA A 976 -23.35 -3.55 3.73
N THR A 977 -24.11 -4.62 3.97
CA THR A 977 -25.00 -5.24 2.97
C THR A 977 -26.03 -4.25 2.44
N ARG A 978 -26.77 -3.56 3.33
CA ARG A 978 -27.78 -2.56 2.93
C ARG A 978 -27.18 -1.44 2.10
N ASN A 979 -26.05 -0.88 2.56
CA ASN A 979 -25.35 0.19 1.85
C ASN A 979 -24.91 -0.27 0.45
N LEU A 980 -24.35 -1.47 0.33
CA LEU A 980 -23.89 -2.05 -0.94
C LEU A 980 -25.05 -2.35 -1.90
N VAL A 981 -26.18 -2.91 -1.43
CA VAL A 981 -27.38 -3.11 -2.25
C VAL A 981 -27.89 -1.77 -2.80
N THR A 982 -27.97 -0.75 -1.94
CA THR A 982 -28.40 0.61 -2.33
C THR A 982 -27.45 1.22 -3.37
N MET A 983 -26.14 1.04 -3.20
CA MET A 983 -25.13 1.52 -4.16
C MET A 983 -25.25 0.89 -5.55
N MET A 984 -25.75 -0.35 -5.65
CA MET A 984 -25.98 -1.04 -6.93
C MET A 984 -27.34 -0.70 -7.57
N GLY A 985 -28.11 0.23 -6.99
CA GLY A 985 -29.42 0.65 -7.48
C GLY A 985 -30.61 -0.09 -6.86
N GLY A 986 -30.37 -0.99 -5.90
CA GLY A 986 -31.40 -1.73 -5.20
C GLY A 986 -32.11 -0.92 -4.11
N PRO A 987 -33.13 -1.50 -3.44
CA PRO A 987 -33.91 -0.81 -2.44
C PRO A 987 -33.10 -0.46 -1.18
N PHE A 988 -33.36 0.71 -0.63
CA PHE A 988 -33.00 1.03 0.75
C PHE A 988 -33.99 0.36 1.70
N TYR A 989 -33.48 -0.25 2.77
CA TYR A 989 -34.27 -0.84 3.85
C TYR A 989 -33.67 -0.50 5.22
N ILE A 990 -34.46 -0.66 6.28
CA ILE A 990 -34.10 -0.29 7.64
C ILE A 990 -33.32 -1.43 8.29
N VAL A 991 -32.10 -1.15 8.76
CA VAL A 991 -31.33 -2.11 9.56
C VAL A 991 -31.45 -1.73 11.03
N PRO A 992 -32.25 -2.44 11.85
CA PRO A 992 -32.23 -2.27 13.30
C PRO A 992 -30.90 -2.81 13.85
N LEU A 993 -30.31 -2.16 14.85
CA LEU A 993 -28.94 -2.39 15.35
C LEU A 993 -28.93 -2.76 16.84
N GLY A 994 -27.83 -3.36 17.30
CA GLY A 994 -27.67 -3.89 18.66
C GLY A 994 -27.42 -5.41 18.70
N ARG A 995 -27.10 -6.04 17.57
CA ARG A 995 -26.74 -7.46 17.51
C ARG A 995 -25.46 -7.70 18.29
N ARG A 996 -25.34 -8.89 18.88
CA ARG A 996 -24.12 -9.42 19.47
C ARG A 996 -23.49 -10.45 18.54
N ASP A 997 -22.18 -10.57 18.66
CA ASP A 997 -21.38 -11.54 17.92
C ASP A 997 -21.49 -12.94 18.53
N GLY A 998 -21.67 -13.94 17.66
CA GLY A 998 -21.61 -15.35 18.01
C GLY A 998 -20.19 -15.79 18.40
N ARG A 999 -20.10 -16.63 19.45
CA ARG A 999 -18.83 -17.13 20.00
C ARG A 999 -18.35 -18.45 19.38
N PHE A 1000 -19.23 -19.14 18.66
CA PHE A 1000 -18.99 -20.45 18.09
C PHE A 1000 -19.41 -20.46 16.62
N SER A 1001 -18.74 -21.28 15.82
CA SER A 1001 -19.03 -21.47 14.40
C SER A 1001 -18.66 -22.91 14.05
N LYS A 1002 -19.56 -23.65 13.40
CA LYS A 1002 -19.35 -25.07 13.06
C LYS A 1002 -19.81 -25.38 11.66
N ALA A 1003 -18.92 -25.94 10.83
CA ALA A 1003 -19.23 -26.37 9.47
C ALA A 1003 -20.44 -27.33 9.40
N SER A 1004 -20.60 -28.19 10.42
CA SER A 1004 -21.72 -29.13 10.53
C SER A 1004 -23.10 -28.47 10.70
N ALA A 1005 -23.16 -27.19 11.08
CA ALA A 1005 -24.40 -26.46 11.24
C ALA A 1005 -24.88 -25.78 9.93
N VAL A 1006 -24.06 -25.81 8.87
CA VAL A 1006 -24.41 -25.26 7.55
C VAL A 1006 -25.20 -26.26 6.71
N GLU A 1007 -24.88 -27.55 6.81
CA GLU A 1007 -25.49 -28.59 5.98
C GLU A 1007 -27.00 -28.73 6.27
N GLY A 1008 -27.80 -28.84 5.21
CA GLY A 1008 -29.27 -28.87 5.30
C GLY A 1008 -29.96 -27.54 5.66
N ASN A 1009 -29.22 -26.54 6.16
CA ASN A 1009 -29.76 -25.23 6.56
C ASN A 1009 -29.64 -24.14 5.49
N LEU A 1010 -28.77 -24.32 4.49
CA LEU A 1010 -28.64 -23.41 3.34
C LEU A 1010 -29.17 -24.04 2.04
N PRO A 1011 -29.81 -23.27 1.16
CA PRO A 1011 -30.22 -23.74 -0.16
C PRO A 1011 -29.00 -24.02 -1.05
N ARG A 1012 -29.03 -25.12 -1.81
CA ARG A 1012 -28.00 -25.47 -2.81
C ARG A 1012 -28.51 -25.17 -4.25
N PRO A 1013 -27.64 -24.78 -5.20
CA PRO A 1013 -28.04 -24.34 -6.56
C PRO A 1013 -28.85 -25.34 -7.41
N ALA A 1014 -28.83 -26.63 -7.06
CA ALA A 1014 -29.53 -27.69 -7.76
C ALA A 1014 -30.77 -28.23 -7.00
N MET A 1015 -31.18 -27.59 -5.89
CA MET A 1015 -32.40 -27.98 -5.16
C MET A 1015 -33.67 -27.71 -5.97
N SER A 1016 -34.67 -28.57 -5.78
CA SER A 1016 -36.02 -28.37 -6.30
C SER A 1016 -36.78 -27.29 -5.53
N ILE A 1017 -37.80 -26.67 -6.15
CA ILE A 1017 -38.64 -25.66 -5.48
C ILE A 1017 -39.27 -26.18 -4.19
N SER A 1018 -39.70 -27.45 -4.13
CA SER A 1018 -40.22 -28.04 -2.89
C SER A 1018 -39.18 -28.06 -1.75
N GLN A 1019 -37.90 -28.32 -2.07
CA GLN A 1019 -36.81 -28.28 -1.08
C GLN A 1019 -36.47 -26.84 -0.68
N LEU A 1020 -36.47 -25.89 -1.62
CA LEU A 1020 -36.26 -24.48 -1.32
C LEU A 1020 -37.37 -23.94 -0.41
N ILE A 1021 -38.64 -24.22 -0.73
CA ILE A 1021 -39.80 -23.86 0.11
C ILE A 1021 -39.67 -24.50 1.51
N GLN A 1022 -39.18 -25.73 1.62
CA GLN A 1022 -38.95 -26.38 2.92
C GLN A 1022 -37.86 -25.68 3.73
N VAL A 1023 -36.70 -25.36 3.13
CA VAL A 1023 -35.59 -24.67 3.81
C VAL A 1023 -36.00 -23.27 4.26
N PHE A 1024 -36.56 -22.46 3.37
CA PHE A 1024 -37.03 -21.11 3.70
C PHE A 1024 -38.22 -21.12 4.67
N GLY A 1025 -39.17 -22.04 4.49
CA GLY A 1025 -40.32 -22.22 5.38
C GLY A 1025 -39.92 -22.64 6.79
N SER A 1026 -38.87 -23.47 6.95
CA SER A 1026 -38.32 -23.83 8.27
C SER A 1026 -37.77 -22.63 9.05
N ARG A 1027 -37.43 -21.53 8.35
CA ARG A 1027 -36.99 -20.25 8.91
C ARG A 1027 -38.09 -19.17 8.88
N GLY A 1028 -39.34 -19.57 8.63
CA GLY A 1028 -40.51 -18.70 8.69
C GLY A 1028 -40.75 -17.81 7.47
N PHE A 1029 -40.08 -18.08 6.34
CA PHE A 1029 -40.32 -17.35 5.09
C PHE A 1029 -41.40 -18.00 4.23
N SER A 1030 -42.26 -17.15 3.66
CA SER A 1030 -43.26 -17.51 2.66
C SER A 1030 -42.62 -17.74 1.29
N VAL A 1031 -43.37 -18.37 0.38
CA VAL A 1031 -42.94 -18.59 -1.02
C VAL A 1031 -42.63 -17.26 -1.72
N GLN A 1032 -43.43 -16.21 -1.48
CA GLN A 1032 -43.22 -14.88 -2.06
C GLN A 1032 -41.92 -14.21 -1.57
N GLU A 1033 -41.61 -14.34 -0.28
CA GLU A 1033 -40.36 -13.83 0.31
C GLU A 1033 -39.13 -14.62 -0.17
N MET A 1034 -39.26 -15.94 -0.34
CA MET A 1034 -38.24 -16.78 -0.95
C MET A 1034 -37.93 -16.32 -2.38
N VAL A 1035 -38.95 -16.16 -3.23
CA VAL A 1035 -38.78 -15.69 -4.62
C VAL A 1035 -38.17 -14.28 -4.63
N ALA A 1036 -38.59 -13.39 -3.72
CA ALA A 1036 -37.99 -12.06 -3.60
C ALA A 1036 -36.49 -12.17 -3.27
N LEU A 1037 -36.11 -12.94 -2.25
CA LEU A 1037 -34.70 -13.10 -1.85
C LEU A 1037 -33.84 -13.77 -2.95
N SER A 1038 -34.39 -14.70 -3.73
CA SER A 1038 -33.73 -15.22 -4.94
C SER A 1038 -33.39 -14.13 -5.96
N GLY A 1039 -34.19 -13.05 -6.01
CA GLY A 1039 -33.90 -11.85 -6.79
C GLY A 1039 -32.56 -11.18 -6.50
N ALA A 1040 -31.89 -11.50 -5.37
CA ALA A 1040 -30.50 -11.10 -5.11
C ALA A 1040 -29.52 -11.54 -6.22
N HIS A 1041 -29.85 -12.59 -6.98
CA HIS A 1041 -29.06 -13.07 -8.12
C HIS A 1041 -29.03 -12.09 -9.32
N THR A 1042 -29.75 -10.96 -9.29
CA THR A 1042 -29.55 -9.83 -10.22
C THR A 1042 -28.11 -9.29 -10.24
N ILE A 1043 -27.35 -9.46 -9.15
CA ILE A 1043 -25.93 -9.08 -9.08
C ILE A 1043 -25.03 -10.26 -8.69
N GLY A 1044 -23.78 -10.21 -9.16
CA GLY A 1044 -22.76 -11.19 -8.82
C GLY A 1044 -22.66 -12.34 -9.81
N PHE A 1045 -22.00 -13.42 -9.39
CA PHE A 1045 -21.58 -14.51 -10.25
C PHE A 1045 -21.67 -15.86 -9.56
N SER A 1046 -21.74 -16.92 -10.37
CA SER A 1046 -21.65 -18.31 -9.93
C SER A 1046 -20.47 -19.00 -10.59
N HIS A 1047 -19.79 -19.87 -9.84
CA HIS A 1047 -18.73 -20.70 -10.40
C HIS A 1047 -19.31 -21.75 -11.35
N CYS A 1048 -18.60 -22.04 -12.43
CA CYS A 1048 -19.01 -23.02 -13.43
C CYS A 1048 -19.27 -24.42 -12.83
N SER A 1049 -18.62 -24.76 -11.71
CA SER A 1049 -18.89 -25.98 -10.95
C SER A 1049 -20.37 -26.16 -10.60
N GLU A 1050 -21.05 -25.08 -10.20
CA GLU A 1050 -22.40 -25.11 -9.61
C GLU A 1050 -23.51 -25.48 -10.60
N PHE A 1051 -23.29 -25.20 -11.90
CA PHE A 1051 -24.28 -25.41 -12.96
C PHE A 1051 -23.74 -26.22 -14.16
N SER A 1052 -22.47 -26.64 -14.15
CA SER A 1052 -21.86 -27.43 -15.23
C SER A 1052 -22.65 -28.68 -15.63
N SER A 1053 -23.32 -29.34 -14.68
CA SER A 1053 -24.17 -30.52 -14.93
C SER A 1053 -25.48 -30.21 -15.67
N ALA A 1054 -25.90 -28.95 -15.71
CA ALA A 1054 -27.03 -28.50 -16.51
C ALA A 1054 -26.62 -28.15 -17.95
N ILE A 1055 -25.37 -27.76 -18.19
CA ILE A 1055 -24.88 -27.36 -19.52
C ILE A 1055 -24.02 -28.40 -20.23
N TYR A 1056 -23.61 -29.50 -19.57
CA TYR A 1056 -22.83 -30.58 -20.15
C TYR A 1056 -23.37 -31.96 -19.82
N ASN A 1057 -23.54 -32.80 -20.85
CA ASN A 1057 -24.00 -34.20 -20.74
C ASN A 1057 -25.27 -34.36 -19.87
N TYR A 1058 -26.22 -33.41 -20.01
CA TYR A 1058 -27.44 -33.36 -19.21
C TYR A 1058 -28.22 -34.67 -19.20
N SER A 1059 -28.30 -35.35 -20.34
CA SER A 1059 -28.86 -36.69 -20.47
C SER A 1059 -28.13 -37.50 -21.55
N LYS A 1060 -28.51 -38.77 -21.72
CA LYS A 1060 -27.98 -39.62 -22.81
C LYS A 1060 -28.29 -39.07 -24.22
N SER A 1061 -29.27 -38.17 -24.36
CA SER A 1061 -29.75 -37.63 -25.64
C SER A 1061 -29.66 -36.11 -25.75
N ALA A 1062 -29.33 -35.38 -24.68
CA ALA A 1062 -29.25 -33.92 -24.65
C ALA A 1062 -27.94 -33.44 -23.97
N GLN A 1063 -27.25 -32.52 -24.63
CA GLN A 1063 -25.99 -31.96 -24.11
C GLN A 1063 -26.21 -30.94 -22.99
N SER A 1064 -27.31 -30.19 -23.03
CA SER A 1064 -27.72 -29.22 -22.01
C SER A 1064 -29.20 -29.41 -21.63
N ASP A 1065 -29.58 -28.88 -20.48
CA ASP A 1065 -30.96 -28.83 -19.99
C ASP A 1065 -31.82 -28.00 -20.97
N PRO A 1066 -32.95 -28.55 -21.46
CA PRO A 1066 -33.84 -27.84 -22.40
C PRO A 1066 -34.47 -26.54 -21.87
N SER A 1067 -34.43 -26.28 -20.55
CA SER A 1067 -34.92 -25.03 -19.95
C SER A 1067 -34.02 -23.81 -20.23
N TYR A 1068 -32.78 -24.02 -20.69
CA TYR A 1068 -31.88 -22.94 -21.10
C TYR A 1068 -32.19 -22.50 -22.54
N ASN A 1069 -32.06 -21.21 -22.80
CA ASN A 1069 -32.01 -20.71 -24.16
C ASN A 1069 -30.83 -21.37 -24.91
N PRO A 1070 -31.01 -21.99 -26.09
CA PRO A 1070 -29.93 -22.74 -26.75
C PRO A 1070 -28.67 -21.91 -27.04
N ARG A 1071 -28.82 -20.62 -27.37
CA ARG A 1071 -27.67 -19.72 -27.57
C ARG A 1071 -26.96 -19.40 -26.25
N PHE A 1072 -27.73 -19.26 -25.18
CA PHE A 1072 -27.19 -19.00 -23.85
C PHE A 1072 -26.46 -20.22 -23.30
N ALA A 1073 -27.04 -21.41 -23.41
CA ALA A 1073 -26.39 -22.68 -23.06
C ALA A 1073 -25.05 -22.84 -23.80
N SER A 1074 -25.00 -22.54 -25.09
CA SER A 1074 -23.76 -22.56 -25.88
C SER A 1074 -22.73 -21.53 -25.40
N GLY A 1075 -23.15 -20.30 -25.06
CA GLY A 1075 -22.28 -19.29 -24.46
C GLY A 1075 -21.74 -19.70 -23.08
N LEU A 1076 -22.57 -20.31 -22.24
CA LEU A 1076 -22.16 -20.87 -20.94
C LEU A 1076 -21.17 -22.04 -21.11
N GLN A 1077 -21.40 -22.93 -22.07
CA GLN A 1077 -20.43 -23.97 -22.43
C GLN A 1077 -19.09 -23.36 -22.83
N GLN A 1078 -19.06 -22.37 -23.72
CA GLN A 1078 -17.81 -21.74 -24.15
C GLN A 1078 -17.08 -21.07 -22.95
N ALA A 1079 -17.80 -20.32 -22.12
CA ALA A 1079 -17.25 -19.67 -20.92
C ALA A 1079 -16.73 -20.67 -19.87
N CYS A 1080 -17.35 -21.85 -19.77
CA CYS A 1080 -17.02 -22.86 -18.77
C CYS A 1080 -16.16 -24.03 -19.30
N ALA A 1081 -15.68 -24.01 -20.55
CA ALA A 1081 -15.02 -25.16 -21.20
C ALA A 1081 -13.88 -25.81 -20.37
N ASP A 1082 -13.10 -25.00 -19.65
CA ASP A 1082 -11.96 -25.45 -18.84
C ASP A 1082 -12.23 -25.50 -17.32
N PHE A 1083 -13.49 -25.48 -16.86
CA PHE A 1083 -13.80 -25.35 -15.42
C PHE A 1083 -13.20 -26.45 -14.54
N LYS A 1084 -13.00 -27.66 -15.08
CA LYS A 1084 -12.32 -28.77 -14.39
C LYS A 1084 -10.81 -28.53 -14.18
N LYS A 1085 -10.17 -27.75 -15.05
CA LYS A 1085 -8.75 -27.35 -14.92
C LYS A 1085 -8.61 -26.05 -14.11
N ASN A 1086 -9.59 -25.16 -14.21
CA ASN A 1086 -9.62 -23.89 -13.48
C ASN A 1086 -10.95 -23.72 -12.73
N PRO A 1087 -11.04 -24.17 -11.46
CA PRO A 1087 -12.28 -24.09 -10.68
C PRO A 1087 -12.71 -22.64 -10.35
N THR A 1088 -11.86 -21.64 -10.60
CA THR A 1088 -12.21 -20.23 -10.42
C THR A 1088 -13.09 -19.65 -11.53
N LEU A 1089 -13.26 -20.35 -12.67
CA LEU A 1089 -14.14 -19.89 -13.75
C LEU A 1089 -15.57 -19.70 -13.23
N SER A 1090 -16.15 -18.57 -13.62
CA SER A 1090 -17.45 -18.09 -13.16
C SER A 1090 -18.10 -17.20 -14.21
N VAL A 1091 -19.42 -17.12 -14.16
CA VAL A 1091 -20.26 -16.28 -15.03
C VAL A 1091 -21.19 -15.42 -14.18
N PHE A 1092 -21.58 -14.25 -14.68
CA PHE A 1092 -22.56 -13.40 -13.98
C PHE A 1092 -23.92 -14.08 -13.93
N ASN A 1093 -24.60 -13.96 -12.78
CA ASN A 1093 -25.91 -14.57 -12.55
C ASN A 1093 -27.02 -13.89 -13.38
N ASP A 1094 -26.92 -12.57 -13.54
CA ASP A 1094 -27.63 -11.80 -14.57
C ASP A 1094 -26.63 -11.36 -15.65
N VAL A 1095 -26.80 -11.85 -16.87
CA VAL A 1095 -25.91 -11.51 -17.99
C VAL A 1095 -26.33 -10.25 -18.75
N MET A 1096 -27.52 -9.72 -18.48
CA MET A 1096 -28.04 -8.50 -19.10
C MET A 1096 -27.65 -7.25 -18.31
N THR A 1097 -27.72 -7.32 -16.97
CA THR A 1097 -27.43 -6.19 -16.06
C THR A 1097 -26.47 -6.55 -14.91
N PRO A 1098 -25.31 -7.21 -15.16
CA PRO A 1098 -24.46 -7.87 -14.15
C PRO A 1098 -23.94 -7.00 -12.98
N ASN A 1099 -24.00 -5.67 -13.12
CA ASN A 1099 -23.54 -4.69 -12.13
C ASN A 1099 -24.65 -3.72 -11.69
N LYS A 1100 -25.93 -4.08 -11.84
CA LYS A 1100 -27.07 -3.28 -11.39
C LYS A 1100 -28.08 -4.20 -10.71
N PHE A 1101 -28.56 -3.78 -9.55
CA PHE A 1101 -29.61 -4.49 -8.83
C PHE A 1101 -30.96 -4.02 -9.39
N ASP A 1102 -31.62 -4.85 -10.18
CA ASP A 1102 -32.91 -4.56 -10.81
C ASP A 1102 -33.76 -5.83 -11.01
N ASN A 1103 -34.92 -5.70 -11.65
CA ASN A 1103 -35.81 -6.83 -11.91
C ASN A 1103 -35.52 -7.56 -13.23
N VAL A 1104 -34.44 -7.23 -13.95
CA VAL A 1104 -34.12 -7.87 -15.23
C VAL A 1104 -33.83 -9.37 -15.04
N TYR A 1105 -33.33 -9.76 -13.86
CA TYR A 1105 -33.23 -11.17 -13.42
C TYR A 1105 -34.56 -11.92 -13.61
N PHE A 1106 -35.68 -11.39 -13.11
CA PHE A 1106 -36.99 -12.02 -13.26
C PHE A 1106 -37.50 -11.98 -14.71
N GLN A 1107 -37.14 -10.94 -15.48
CA GLN A 1107 -37.43 -10.87 -16.92
C GLN A 1107 -36.58 -11.85 -17.75
N ASN A 1108 -35.50 -12.39 -17.19
CA ASN A 1108 -34.57 -13.30 -17.84
C ASN A 1108 -34.96 -14.78 -17.62
N LEU A 1109 -35.55 -15.12 -16.48
CA LEU A 1109 -36.04 -16.48 -16.19
C LEU A 1109 -36.96 -17.08 -17.28
N PRO A 1110 -38.07 -16.42 -17.71
CA PRO A 1110 -38.95 -16.97 -18.75
C PRO A 1110 -38.29 -17.05 -20.14
N LYS A 1111 -37.14 -16.41 -20.35
CA LYS A 1111 -36.36 -16.47 -21.59
C LYS A 1111 -35.33 -17.60 -21.60
N GLY A 1112 -35.24 -18.39 -20.52
CA GLY A 1112 -34.21 -19.42 -20.33
C GLY A 1112 -32.82 -18.84 -20.08
N LEU A 1113 -32.73 -17.67 -19.45
CA LEU A 1113 -31.47 -16.94 -19.20
C LEU A 1113 -31.03 -16.92 -17.72
N GLY A 1114 -31.65 -17.75 -16.86
CA GLY A 1114 -31.12 -18.03 -15.52
C GLY A 1114 -29.81 -18.83 -15.59
N VAL A 1115 -28.94 -18.72 -14.59
CA VAL A 1115 -27.67 -19.47 -14.58
C VAL A 1115 -27.78 -20.75 -13.77
N LEU A 1116 -28.44 -20.71 -12.61
CA LEU A 1116 -28.55 -21.86 -11.71
C LEU A 1116 -29.84 -22.62 -11.99
N LYS A 1117 -29.82 -23.95 -11.81
CA LYS A 1117 -31.01 -24.80 -11.93
C LYS A 1117 -32.14 -24.35 -10.99
N SER A 1118 -31.80 -23.86 -9.79
CA SER A 1118 -32.75 -23.25 -8.87
C SER A 1118 -33.43 -22.00 -9.43
N ASP A 1119 -32.76 -21.20 -10.28
CA ASP A 1119 -33.34 -19.98 -10.86
C ASP A 1119 -34.41 -20.31 -11.90
N HIS A 1120 -34.11 -21.21 -12.85
CA HIS A 1120 -35.10 -21.67 -13.85
C HIS A 1120 -36.35 -22.24 -13.19
N ALA A 1121 -36.15 -23.08 -12.17
CA ALA A 1121 -37.23 -23.74 -11.46
C ALA A 1121 -38.23 -22.76 -10.82
N LEU A 1122 -37.84 -21.51 -10.53
CA LEU A 1122 -38.76 -20.48 -10.01
C LEU A 1122 -39.85 -20.11 -11.04
N PHE A 1123 -39.54 -20.13 -12.33
CA PHE A 1123 -40.52 -19.88 -13.39
C PHE A 1123 -41.26 -21.16 -13.80
N ASP A 1124 -40.63 -22.33 -13.69
CA ASP A 1124 -41.24 -23.60 -14.09
C ASP A 1124 -42.27 -24.15 -13.06
N ASP A 1125 -42.11 -23.83 -11.77
CA ASP A 1125 -43.05 -24.25 -10.72
C ASP A 1125 -44.24 -23.28 -10.57
N ALA A 1126 -45.45 -23.83 -10.61
CA ALA A 1126 -46.70 -23.06 -10.54
C ALA A 1126 -46.89 -22.27 -9.23
N ARG A 1127 -46.19 -22.64 -8.15
CA ARG A 1127 -46.26 -21.95 -6.84
C ARG A 1127 -45.41 -20.68 -6.79
N THR A 1128 -44.38 -20.59 -7.62
CA THR A 1128 -43.42 -19.48 -7.66
C THR A 1128 -43.59 -18.59 -8.89
N ARG A 1129 -44.05 -19.14 -10.03
CA ARG A 1129 -44.28 -18.41 -11.28
C ARG A 1129 -45.04 -17.09 -11.13
N PRO A 1130 -46.18 -17.00 -10.40
CA PRO A 1130 -46.93 -15.75 -10.29
C PRO A 1130 -46.12 -14.61 -9.65
N PHE A 1131 -45.17 -14.93 -8.75
CA PHE A 1131 -44.29 -13.95 -8.13
C PHE A 1131 -43.14 -13.56 -9.05
N VAL A 1132 -42.60 -14.50 -9.85
CA VAL A 1132 -41.62 -14.19 -10.91
C VAL A 1132 -42.21 -13.23 -11.93
N GLU A 1133 -43.42 -13.51 -12.41
CA GLU A 1133 -44.14 -12.65 -13.37
C GLU A 1133 -44.47 -11.27 -12.77
N LEU A 1134 -44.91 -11.22 -11.52
CA LEU A 1134 -45.15 -9.98 -10.79
C LEU A 1134 -43.89 -9.11 -10.72
N TYR A 1135 -42.76 -9.68 -10.32
CA TYR A 1135 -41.50 -8.96 -10.17
C TYR A 1135 -40.88 -8.59 -11.53
N ALA A 1136 -41.00 -9.44 -12.55
CA ALA A 1136 -40.56 -9.13 -13.92
C ALA A 1136 -41.29 -7.90 -14.50
N ASN A 1137 -42.59 -7.75 -14.19
CA ASN A 1137 -43.42 -6.63 -14.65
C ASN A 1137 -43.28 -5.37 -13.77
N ASP A 1138 -43.07 -5.51 -12.46
CA ASP A 1138 -43.00 -4.38 -11.52
C ASP A 1138 -41.75 -4.45 -10.61
N GLN A 1139 -40.75 -3.62 -10.95
CA GLN A 1139 -39.52 -3.47 -10.16
C GLN A 1139 -39.79 -2.87 -8.77
N ASN A 1140 -40.78 -1.97 -8.62
CA ASN A 1140 -41.10 -1.36 -7.33
C ASN A 1140 -41.71 -2.40 -6.39
N ARG A 1141 -42.53 -3.31 -6.93
CA ARG A 1141 -43.07 -4.43 -6.16
C ARG A 1141 -41.98 -5.42 -5.74
N PHE A 1142 -41.07 -5.77 -6.65
CA PHE A 1142 -39.87 -6.55 -6.29
C PHE A 1142 -39.08 -5.89 -5.17
N PHE A 1143 -38.75 -4.60 -5.33
CA PHE A 1143 -37.94 -3.85 -4.37
C PHE A 1143 -38.61 -3.74 -3.00
N GLY A 1144 -39.92 -3.52 -2.95
CA GLY A 1144 -40.69 -3.44 -1.71
C GLY A 1144 -40.76 -4.77 -0.94
N ASP A 1145 -40.90 -5.89 -1.66
CA ASP A 1145 -40.96 -7.22 -1.02
C ASP A 1145 -39.55 -7.75 -0.68
N PHE A 1146 -38.53 -7.44 -1.49
CA PHE A 1146 -37.13 -7.71 -1.18
C PHE A 1146 -36.66 -6.96 0.08
N ALA A 1147 -37.00 -5.67 0.20
CA ALA A 1147 -36.70 -4.87 1.39
C ALA A 1147 -37.26 -5.52 2.66
N LYS A 1148 -38.56 -5.84 2.68
CA LYS A 1148 -39.21 -6.50 3.83
C LYS A 1148 -38.59 -7.86 4.15
N ALA A 1149 -38.29 -8.66 3.13
CA ALA A 1149 -37.67 -9.97 3.32
C ALA A 1149 -36.25 -9.85 3.90
N MET A 1150 -35.48 -8.83 3.49
CA MET A 1150 -34.15 -8.53 4.05
C MET A 1150 -34.21 -7.98 5.48
N GLU A 1151 -35.22 -7.17 5.83
CA GLU A 1151 -35.45 -6.72 7.21
C GLU A 1151 -35.79 -7.90 8.13
N LYS A 1152 -36.68 -8.80 7.69
CA LYS A 1152 -37.05 -10.03 8.38
C LYS A 1152 -35.87 -10.99 8.52
N LEU A 1153 -35.09 -11.18 7.45
CA LEU A 1153 -33.86 -11.97 7.48
C LEU A 1153 -32.87 -11.41 8.49
N GLY A 1154 -32.65 -10.09 8.51
CA GLY A 1154 -31.71 -9.45 9.41
C GLY A 1154 -32.03 -9.54 10.91
N VAL A 1155 -33.22 -10.01 11.30
CA VAL A 1155 -33.58 -10.26 12.71
C VAL A 1155 -33.69 -11.75 13.05
N LEU A 1156 -33.42 -12.65 12.10
CA LEU A 1156 -33.43 -14.10 12.31
C LEU A 1156 -32.29 -14.53 13.25
N GLY A 1157 -32.61 -15.26 14.32
CA GLY A 1157 -31.63 -15.90 15.22
C GLY A 1157 -30.63 -14.94 15.92
N ILE A 1158 -30.92 -13.64 15.99
CA ILE A 1158 -30.00 -12.63 16.53
C ILE A 1158 -29.59 -12.89 17.99
N GLN A 1159 -28.32 -12.65 18.30
CA GLN A 1159 -27.86 -12.61 19.68
C GLN A 1159 -28.01 -11.18 20.25
N THR A 1160 -28.48 -11.08 21.50
CA THR A 1160 -28.69 -9.80 22.19
C THR A 1160 -28.30 -9.90 23.68
N GLY A 1161 -28.07 -8.76 24.33
CA GLY A 1161 -27.72 -8.70 25.75
C GLY A 1161 -26.42 -9.45 26.08
N ARG A 1162 -26.55 -10.49 26.92
CA ARG A 1162 -25.43 -11.35 27.35
C ARG A 1162 -25.26 -12.63 26.52
N ARG A 1163 -26.13 -12.90 25.53
CA ARG A 1163 -26.13 -14.15 24.73
C ARG A 1163 -24.95 -14.28 23.75
N GLY A 1164 -24.31 -13.16 23.41
CA GLY A 1164 -23.11 -13.11 22.56
C GLY A 1164 -22.03 -12.20 23.12
N GLU A 1165 -21.20 -11.63 22.26
CA GLU A 1165 -20.17 -10.66 22.63
C GLU A 1165 -20.08 -9.47 21.66
N ILE A 1166 -19.06 -8.62 21.84
CA ILE A 1166 -18.58 -7.68 20.81
C ILE A 1166 -17.14 -8.11 20.53
N ARG A 1167 -16.90 -8.80 19.42
CA ARG A 1167 -15.55 -9.28 19.06
C ARG A 1167 -14.63 -8.09 18.80
N HIS A 1168 -13.38 -8.12 19.23
CA HIS A 1168 -12.39 -7.12 18.79
C HIS A 1168 -11.99 -7.32 17.31
N ARG A 1169 -12.00 -8.58 16.87
CA ARG A 1169 -11.67 -9.03 15.50
C ARG A 1169 -12.74 -10.00 15.03
N CYS A 1170 -13.36 -9.75 13.88
CA CYS A 1170 -14.47 -10.58 13.40
C CYS A 1170 -14.08 -12.04 13.13
N ASP A 1171 -12.81 -12.30 12.87
CA ASP A 1171 -12.32 -13.63 12.48
C ASP A 1171 -12.02 -14.57 13.67
N LYS A 1172 -12.17 -14.11 14.92
CA LYS A 1172 -12.00 -14.92 16.13
C LYS A 1172 -12.92 -14.49 17.28
N SER A 1173 -13.27 -15.44 18.15
CA SER A 1173 -13.82 -15.17 19.49
C SER A 1173 -12.84 -14.33 20.32
N ASN A 1174 -13.33 -13.56 21.30
CA ASN A 1174 -12.45 -12.93 22.29
C ASN A 1174 -11.94 -13.91 23.36
N TYR A 1175 -12.66 -15.02 23.55
CA TYR A 1175 -12.31 -16.18 24.38
C TYR A 1175 -11.42 -17.16 23.60
#